data_AF-A0A316TWQ3-F1
#
_entry.id   AF-A0A316TWQ3-F1
#
_cell.length_a   1.000
_cell.length_b   1.000
_cell.length_c   1.000
_cell.angle_alpha   90.00
_cell.angle_beta   90.00
_cell.angle_gamma   90.00
#
_symmetry.space_group_name_H-M   'P 1'
#
loop_
_entity.id
_entity.type
_entity.pdbx_description
1 polymer ?
#
loop_
_entity_poly.entity_id
_entity_poly.type
_entity_poly.pdbx_seq_one_letter_code
_entity_poly.pdbx_strand_id
1 'polypeptide(L)'
;MVQNNYFKYLLPVLLLIFFSASLQAQPQRAYERGLEELYNGNRTRALDVWYNAYQTEGGVDARIGIEYIRVVTENRMKEYYGQATQLYYKAVLDPSGPESRVAIRQEISRLKPITGRGIYRQWVDWWENKDKQLGADMRGFWVQEDPTPSEISNERLIEHWIRIAEARQRYTKNSNTVFGTDDRGLMYVRYGAPDRIRTGILTLQNLNIQSWLENQLNPYAESTQSEERPYDRELSAEQQMELFNRLQDAIYEFHRYPEYEIWFYNDLNPGENAPVIFLFGTNVNTGEFSHRSSVGDFIPERAYQSVEELEEEGVEFTRAGFTPALILQLLYYEQLVQSDTYFENRLNEIRGAVLEQGQEVFRGMDLAVRAESRESLQQRRAPAPVEQSTYMQRMPQIPLYVYQYRFLDQDGTPYMLTYLESLPQEAFLIDFNRNHYPGESPVRRTNVLEEYGSYDLTHSLLEYDEDWSIGSTWEATPELILERPSSDAIPSRSLFRTSHTGRSQRSASVKLLNFDPDDTNLFDTPFASEVRGLNRMQYRIPKPLVSHTDSLEMADLVLGYESDEAVTEPFSFRVANDGVVPFETTLVLHFEVYNLARMADNTGFTRFELTYRILPVEEDGSIRTDEAEFVLTLNFTNEDRNVIEDLEIETADLKPGLYDLRVQVIDTVTGQQKERKTRFEVVE
;
A
#
# COMPACT_ATOMS: atom_id res chain seq x y z
N MET A 1 52.50 32.81 45.82
CA MET A 1 51.33 33.45 45.17
C MET A 1 51.20 32.86 43.78
N VAL A 2 49.98 32.63 43.31
CA VAL A 2 49.58 31.86 42.11
C VAL A 2 49.48 30.34 42.32
N GLN A 3 48.45 29.90 43.03
CA GLN A 3 47.80 28.60 42.86
C GLN A 3 46.46 28.63 43.58
N ASN A 4 45.36 28.90 42.85
CA ASN A 4 43.98 28.45 43.15
C ASN A 4 42.92 29.24 42.36
N ASN A 5 42.93 29.15 41.03
CA ASN A 5 41.77 29.60 40.22
C ASN A 5 41.20 28.51 39.28
N TYR A 6 41.80 27.33 39.19
CA TYR A 6 41.28 26.23 38.35
C TYR A 6 40.14 25.43 39.01
N PHE A 7 39.99 25.47 40.33
CA PHE A 7 38.99 24.66 41.04
C PHE A 7 37.55 25.21 40.95
N LYS A 8 37.38 26.51 40.65
CA LYS A 8 36.05 27.15 40.57
C LYS A 8 35.29 26.84 39.28
N TYR A 9 35.96 26.35 38.23
CA TYR A 9 35.33 25.97 36.96
C TYR A 9 35.17 24.45 36.79
N LEU A 10 35.85 23.64 37.61
CA LEU A 10 35.75 22.18 37.55
C LEU A 10 34.50 21.64 38.25
N LEU A 11 34.04 22.28 39.33
CA LEU A 11 32.85 21.87 40.08
C LEU A 11 31.53 21.98 39.29
N PRO A 12 31.24 23.09 38.54
CA PRO A 12 30.03 23.15 37.72
C PRO A 12 30.07 22.18 36.54
N VAL A 13 31.26 21.90 35.98
CA VAL A 13 31.43 20.93 34.89
C VAL A 13 31.23 19.49 35.39
N LEU A 14 31.76 19.14 36.56
CA LEU A 14 31.52 17.84 37.20
C LEU A 14 30.06 17.65 37.60
N LEU A 15 29.39 18.68 38.14
CA LEU A 15 27.96 18.64 38.44
C LEU A 15 27.11 18.48 37.17
N LEU A 16 27.45 19.15 36.07
CA LEU A 16 26.81 18.94 34.76
C LEU A 16 27.00 17.53 34.22
N ILE A 17 28.19 16.94 34.37
CA ILE A 17 28.48 15.55 33.95
C ILE A 17 27.73 14.53 34.82
N PHE A 18 27.63 14.74 36.14
CA PHE A 18 26.86 13.85 37.03
C PHE A 18 25.34 13.96 36.83
N PHE A 19 24.82 15.16 36.51
CA PHE A 19 23.40 15.33 36.17
C PHE A 19 23.04 14.66 34.84
N SER A 20 23.87 14.80 33.82
CA SER A 20 23.63 14.14 32.52
C SER A 20 23.80 12.62 32.58
N ALA A 21 24.74 12.10 33.37
CA ALA A 21 24.90 10.66 33.59
C ALA A 21 23.77 10.02 34.42
N SER A 22 23.20 10.74 35.41
CA SER A 22 22.09 10.23 36.21
C SER A 22 20.77 10.19 35.44
N LEU A 23 20.53 11.16 34.56
CA LEU A 23 19.36 11.18 33.66
C LEU A 23 19.40 10.03 32.63
N GLN A 24 20.58 9.67 32.08
CA GLN A 24 20.72 8.54 31.16
C GLN A 24 20.70 7.16 31.83
N ALA A 25 21.00 7.06 33.13
CA ALA A 25 21.03 5.79 33.87
C ALA A 25 19.63 5.28 34.26
N GLN A 26 18.62 6.16 34.33
CA GLN A 26 17.27 5.79 34.76
C GLN A 26 16.49 4.97 33.71
N PRO A 27 16.48 5.34 32.40
CA PRO A 27 15.82 4.55 31.34
C PRO A 27 16.43 3.16 31.18
N GLN A 28 17.76 3.04 31.21
CA GLN A 28 18.45 1.76 31.07
C GLN A 28 18.10 0.79 32.21
N ARG A 29 18.01 1.29 33.46
CA ARG A 29 17.55 0.49 34.60
C ARG A 29 16.10 0.04 34.47
N ALA A 30 15.24 0.86 33.85
CA ALA A 30 13.84 0.48 33.64
C ALA A 30 13.71 -0.64 32.59
N TYR A 31 14.50 -0.58 31.52
CA TYR A 31 14.57 -1.64 30.53
C TYR A 31 14.92 -2.99 31.17
N GLU A 32 16.05 -3.03 31.89
CA GLU A 32 16.55 -4.24 32.56
C GLU A 32 15.56 -4.79 33.59
N ARG A 33 14.95 -3.91 34.40
CA ARG A 33 13.92 -4.30 35.37
C ARG A 33 12.68 -4.91 34.72
N GLY A 34 12.21 -4.34 33.61
CA GLY A 34 11.06 -4.91 32.91
C GLY A 34 11.37 -6.29 32.32
N LEU A 35 12.59 -6.49 31.79
CA LEU A 35 13.03 -7.82 31.36
C LEU A 35 13.09 -8.83 32.51
N GLU A 36 13.56 -8.42 33.70
CA GLU A 36 13.56 -9.27 34.89
C GLU A 36 12.14 -9.69 35.29
N GLU A 37 11.19 -8.76 35.28
CA GLU A 37 9.77 -9.07 35.56
C GLU A 37 9.18 -10.02 34.52
N LEU A 38 9.53 -9.88 33.23
CA LEU A 38 9.13 -10.84 32.18
C LEU A 38 9.71 -12.22 32.40
N TYR A 39 10.99 -12.31 32.75
CA TYR A 39 11.65 -13.58 33.07
C TYR A 39 10.97 -14.29 34.25
N ASN A 40 10.50 -13.52 35.23
CA ASN A 40 9.73 -14.00 36.37
C ASN A 40 8.26 -14.30 36.04
N GLY A 41 7.81 -14.10 34.80
CA GLY A 41 6.43 -14.33 34.35
C GLY A 41 5.45 -13.20 34.66
N ASN A 42 5.89 -12.09 35.25
CA ASN A 42 5.06 -10.96 35.66
C ASN A 42 4.88 -9.94 34.52
N ARG A 43 4.14 -10.34 33.47
CA ARG A 43 3.99 -9.53 32.24
C ARG A 43 3.42 -8.13 32.48
N THR A 44 2.31 -8.02 33.19
CA THR A 44 1.67 -6.72 33.47
C THR A 44 2.61 -5.78 34.22
N ARG A 45 3.36 -6.32 35.20
CA ARG A 45 4.31 -5.54 35.98
C ARG A 45 5.50 -5.06 35.15
N ALA A 46 5.95 -5.85 34.18
CA ALA A 46 6.96 -5.40 33.21
C ALA A 46 6.44 -4.23 32.37
N LEU A 47 5.21 -4.32 31.86
CA LEU A 47 4.56 -3.25 31.12
C LEU A 47 4.42 -1.99 32.00
N ASP A 48 3.98 -2.11 33.25
CA ASP A 48 3.88 -0.97 34.17
C ASP A 48 5.23 -0.29 34.41
N VAL A 49 6.31 -1.06 34.60
CA VAL A 49 7.68 -0.52 34.78
C VAL A 49 8.10 0.30 33.57
N TRP A 50 7.85 -0.23 32.37
CA TRP A 50 8.20 0.41 31.10
C TRP A 50 7.35 1.64 30.81
N TYR A 51 6.04 1.56 31.03
CA TYR A 51 5.12 2.68 30.84
C TYR A 51 5.50 3.85 31.74
N ASN A 52 5.73 3.60 33.03
CA ASN A 52 6.14 4.63 33.99
C ASN A 52 7.48 5.30 33.60
N ALA A 53 8.43 4.54 33.04
CA ALA A 53 9.69 5.11 32.57
C ALA A 53 9.51 6.10 31.41
N TYR A 54 8.47 5.92 30.60
CA TYR A 54 8.13 6.80 29.48
C TYR A 54 7.31 8.02 29.92
N GLN A 55 6.75 8.03 31.14
CA GLN A 55 6.07 9.20 31.72
C GLN A 55 7.05 10.22 32.33
N THR A 56 8.24 9.77 32.74
CA THR A 56 9.27 10.67 33.28
C THR A 56 9.91 11.54 32.20
N GLU A 57 10.11 12.83 32.50
CA GLU A 57 10.85 13.76 31.63
C GLU A 57 12.31 13.30 31.45
N GLY A 58 12.73 13.14 30.19
CA GLY A 58 14.08 12.70 29.86
C GLY A 58 14.15 11.98 28.50
N GLY A 59 15.36 11.56 28.14
CA GLY A 59 15.59 10.78 26.93
C GLY A 59 14.92 9.41 26.96
N VAL A 60 14.45 8.95 25.81
CA VAL A 60 13.71 7.69 25.65
C VAL A 60 14.68 6.54 25.36
N ASP A 61 14.59 5.41 26.07
CA ASP A 61 15.27 4.17 25.66
C ASP A 61 14.39 3.44 24.65
N ALA A 62 14.77 3.48 23.36
CA ALA A 62 13.94 2.96 22.27
C ALA A 62 13.68 1.46 22.39
N ARG A 63 14.54 0.72 23.11
CA ARG A 63 14.33 -0.72 23.34
C ARG A 63 13.06 -0.96 24.13
N ILE A 64 12.69 -0.08 25.06
CA ILE A 64 11.48 -0.23 25.86
C ILE A 64 10.24 -0.21 24.97
N GLY A 65 10.05 0.79 24.09
CA GLY A 65 8.86 0.87 23.24
C GLY A 65 8.74 -0.31 22.27
N ILE A 66 9.86 -0.76 21.70
CA ILE A 66 9.93 -1.93 20.81
C ILE A 66 9.60 -3.22 21.56
N GLU A 67 10.14 -3.42 22.77
CA GLU A 67 9.85 -4.60 23.58
C GLU A 67 8.42 -4.58 24.14
N TYR A 68 7.91 -3.41 24.49
CA TYR A 68 6.54 -3.23 24.99
C TYR A 68 5.52 -3.72 23.96
N ILE A 69 5.61 -3.22 22.72
CA ILE A 69 4.69 -3.63 21.66
C ILE A 69 4.84 -5.13 21.32
N ARG A 70 6.07 -5.66 21.37
CA ARG A 70 6.31 -7.09 21.18
C ARG A 70 5.57 -7.93 22.22
N VAL A 71 5.74 -7.61 23.51
CA VAL A 71 5.10 -8.37 24.61
C VAL A 71 3.58 -8.28 24.53
N VAL A 72 3.05 -7.09 24.26
CA VAL A 72 1.61 -6.86 24.14
C VAL A 72 1.01 -7.68 23.01
N THR A 73 1.64 -7.70 21.83
CA THR A 73 1.13 -8.43 20.66
C THR A 73 1.35 -9.95 20.75
N GLU A 74 2.49 -10.42 21.27
CA GLU A 74 2.76 -11.84 21.51
C GLU A 74 1.74 -12.48 22.46
N ASN A 75 1.22 -11.70 23.40
CA ASN A 75 0.23 -12.15 24.39
C ASN A 75 -1.21 -11.72 24.07
N ARG A 76 -1.43 -11.04 22.93
CA ARG A 76 -2.75 -10.55 22.47
C ARG A 76 -3.49 -9.70 23.52
N MET A 77 -2.77 -8.84 24.23
CA MET A 77 -3.31 -7.96 25.29
C MET A 77 -3.95 -6.71 24.68
N LYS A 78 -5.17 -6.85 24.13
CA LYS A 78 -5.86 -5.82 23.32
C LYS A 78 -5.99 -4.47 24.04
N GLU A 79 -6.26 -4.49 25.34
CA GLU A 79 -6.41 -3.30 26.18
C GLU A 79 -5.14 -2.43 26.27
N TYR A 80 -3.99 -2.97 25.88
CA TYR A 80 -2.70 -2.26 25.85
C TYR A 80 -2.29 -1.78 24.44
N TYR A 81 -3.09 -2.01 23.38
CA TYR A 81 -2.70 -1.68 22.01
C TYR A 81 -2.49 -0.18 21.79
N GLY A 82 -3.39 0.67 22.29
CA GLY A 82 -3.21 2.13 22.21
C GLY A 82 -1.94 2.61 22.92
N GLN A 83 -1.66 2.07 24.11
CA GLN A 83 -0.43 2.39 24.85
C GLN A 83 0.82 1.90 24.11
N ALA A 84 0.76 0.70 23.52
CA ALA A 84 1.86 0.13 22.75
C ALA A 84 2.20 1.00 21.52
N THR A 85 1.20 1.47 20.78
CA THR A 85 1.38 2.40 19.66
C THR A 85 2.04 3.71 20.11
N GLN A 86 1.54 4.33 21.19
CA GLN A 86 2.13 5.57 21.73
C GLN A 86 3.60 5.39 22.13
N LEU A 87 3.92 4.32 22.87
CA LEU A 87 5.28 4.03 23.31
C LEU A 87 6.20 3.74 22.12
N TYR A 88 5.72 3.01 21.10
CA TYR A 88 6.46 2.74 19.89
C TYR A 88 6.79 4.05 19.13
N TYR A 89 5.80 4.92 18.92
CA TYR A 89 6.03 6.23 18.28
C TYR A 89 7.04 7.09 19.04
N LYS A 90 6.91 7.15 20.36
CA LYS A 90 7.87 7.87 21.21
C LYS A 90 9.28 7.27 21.12
N ALA A 91 9.40 5.94 21.02
CA ALA A 91 10.68 5.25 20.88
C ALA A 91 11.41 5.57 19.57
N VAL A 92 10.68 5.72 18.46
CA VAL A 92 11.28 6.02 17.15
C VAL A 92 11.57 7.51 16.93
N LEU A 93 10.78 8.42 17.53
CA LEU A 93 10.93 9.86 17.36
C LEU A 93 12.16 10.45 18.06
N ASP A 94 12.36 10.13 19.34
CA ASP A 94 13.44 10.72 20.14
C ASP A 94 14.27 9.65 20.88
N PRO A 95 14.94 8.73 20.15
CA PRO A 95 15.76 7.69 20.76
C PRO A 95 17.01 8.28 21.42
N SER A 96 17.19 8.01 22.70
CA SER A 96 18.33 8.49 23.49
C SER A 96 19.32 7.37 23.83
N GLY A 97 20.62 7.66 23.70
CA GLY A 97 21.70 6.74 24.07
C GLY A 97 22.12 5.75 22.97
N PRO A 98 23.29 5.10 23.14
CA PRO A 98 23.89 4.21 22.13
C PRO A 98 23.06 2.94 21.88
N GLU A 99 22.45 2.39 22.93
CA GLU A 99 21.61 1.19 22.85
C GLU A 99 20.34 1.42 22.02
N SER A 100 19.71 2.59 22.19
CA SER A 100 18.56 2.99 21.37
C SER A 100 18.93 3.08 19.89
N ARG A 101 20.12 3.61 19.55
CA ARG A 101 20.59 3.67 18.16
C ARG A 101 20.73 2.28 17.53
N VAL A 102 21.20 1.30 18.28
CA VAL A 102 21.28 -0.10 17.81
C VAL A 102 19.88 -0.68 17.64
N ALA A 103 18.98 -0.42 18.59
CA ALA A 103 17.59 -0.88 18.53
C ALA A 103 16.85 -0.33 17.30
N ILE A 104 17.00 0.97 17.00
CA ILE A 104 16.44 1.60 15.80
C ILE A 104 17.04 0.98 14.52
N ARG A 105 18.34 0.66 14.50
CA ARG A 105 18.95 0.00 13.34
C ARG A 105 18.35 -1.38 13.09
N GLN A 106 18.08 -2.14 14.16
CA GLN A 106 17.42 -3.43 14.07
C GLN A 106 15.97 -3.27 13.61
N GLU A 107 15.28 -2.23 14.07
CA GLU A 107 13.91 -1.93 13.65
C GLU A 107 13.84 -1.58 12.17
N ILE A 108 14.73 -0.73 11.65
CA ILE A 108 14.85 -0.46 10.21
C ILE A 108 15.02 -1.77 9.40
N SER A 109 15.80 -2.73 9.92
CA SER A 109 15.93 -4.05 9.28
C SER A 109 14.64 -4.87 9.32
N ARG A 110 13.87 -4.79 10.41
CA ARG A 110 12.57 -5.48 10.56
C ARG A 110 11.51 -4.91 9.62
N LEU A 111 11.56 -3.60 9.34
CA LEU A 111 10.61 -2.92 8.46
C LEU A 111 10.94 -3.08 6.97
N LYS A 112 12.18 -3.42 6.62
CA LYS A 112 12.62 -3.66 5.24
C LYS A 112 11.64 -4.47 4.37
N PRO A 113 11.01 -5.57 4.84
CA PRO A 113 10.10 -6.36 4.01
C PRO A 113 8.82 -5.62 3.62
N ILE A 114 8.38 -4.62 4.39
CA ILE A 114 7.12 -3.90 4.19
C ILE A 114 7.30 -2.45 3.70
N THR A 115 8.50 -1.87 3.84
CA THR A 115 8.80 -0.51 3.33
C THR A 115 9.34 -0.50 1.91
N GLY A 116 9.78 -1.67 1.42
CA GLY A 116 10.49 -1.77 0.14
C GLY A 116 11.92 -1.22 0.19
N ARG A 117 12.62 -1.31 -0.96
CA ARG A 117 14.07 -1.02 -1.03
C ARG A 117 14.40 0.47 -0.99
N GLY A 118 13.52 1.34 -1.49
CA GLY A 118 13.73 2.79 -1.55
C GLY A 118 13.78 3.40 -0.16
N ILE A 119 12.66 3.30 0.56
CA ILE A 119 12.51 3.78 1.95
C ILE A 119 13.57 3.16 2.86
N TYR A 120 13.81 1.84 2.77
CA TYR A 120 14.84 1.18 3.58
C TYR A 120 16.25 1.78 3.38
N ARG A 121 16.65 2.06 2.13
CA ARG A 121 17.96 2.69 1.86
C ARG A 121 18.04 4.08 2.46
N GLN A 122 17.00 4.89 2.24
CA GLN A 122 16.90 6.23 2.81
C GLN A 122 17.00 6.22 4.34
N TRP A 123 16.30 5.30 5.01
CA TRP A 123 16.37 5.18 6.47
C TRP A 123 17.74 4.72 6.97
N VAL A 124 18.42 3.83 6.25
CA VAL A 124 19.79 3.45 6.58
C VAL A 124 20.73 4.66 6.45
N ASP A 125 20.64 5.41 5.36
CA ASP A 125 21.46 6.60 5.12
C ASP A 125 21.22 7.68 6.20
N TRP A 126 19.95 7.94 6.54
CA TRP A 126 19.58 8.87 7.61
C TRP A 126 20.03 8.39 8.98
N TRP A 127 19.93 7.09 9.26
CA TRP A 127 20.45 6.51 10.49
C TRP A 127 21.97 6.71 10.59
N GLU A 128 22.73 6.40 9.52
CA GLU A 128 24.18 6.58 9.47
C GLU A 128 24.57 8.04 9.74
N ASN A 129 23.86 8.97 9.10
CA ASN A 129 24.12 10.41 9.19
C ASN A 129 23.54 11.09 10.45
N LYS A 130 22.80 10.37 11.31
CA LYS A 130 22.10 10.92 12.48
C LYS A 130 21.09 12.02 12.08
N ASP A 131 20.41 11.82 10.96
CA ASP A 131 19.36 12.71 10.51
C ASP A 131 18.18 12.67 11.50
N LYS A 132 17.66 13.84 11.87
CA LYS A 132 16.50 13.96 12.76
C LYS A 132 15.21 13.54 12.08
N GLN A 133 15.15 13.56 10.74
CA GLN A 133 13.97 13.19 9.96
C GLN A 133 13.64 11.70 10.05
N LEU A 134 14.61 10.85 10.41
CA LEU A 134 14.42 9.40 10.47
C LEU A 134 13.22 8.99 11.35
N GLY A 135 13.14 9.53 12.56
CA GLY A 135 12.09 9.18 13.51
C GLY A 135 10.70 9.61 13.02
N ALA A 136 10.62 10.85 12.51
CA ALA A 136 9.41 11.41 11.93
C ALA A 136 8.91 10.59 10.73
N ASP A 137 9.81 10.18 9.83
CA ASP A 137 9.44 9.40 8.65
C ASP A 137 9.07 7.94 8.99
N MET A 138 9.75 7.32 9.97
CA MET A 138 9.36 5.99 10.48
C MET A 138 7.96 6.01 11.12
N ARG A 139 7.63 7.07 11.86
CA ARG A 139 6.26 7.26 12.38
C ARG A 139 5.29 7.55 11.25
N GLY A 140 5.66 8.41 10.31
CA GLY A 140 4.86 8.78 9.15
C GLY A 140 4.49 7.58 8.29
N PHE A 141 5.40 6.63 8.11
CA PHE A 141 5.10 5.34 7.47
C PHE A 141 3.94 4.64 8.18
N TRP A 142 4.01 4.48 9.49
CA TRP A 142 2.94 3.79 10.23
C TRP A 142 1.62 4.56 10.21
N VAL A 143 1.64 5.87 10.40
CA VAL A 143 0.44 6.72 10.28
C VAL A 143 -0.15 6.60 8.88
N GLN A 144 0.68 6.57 7.84
CA GLN A 144 0.27 6.35 6.46
C GLN A 144 -0.34 4.98 6.22
N GLU A 145 0.01 3.98 7.01
CA GLU A 145 -0.48 2.61 6.91
C GLU A 145 -1.63 2.29 7.89
N ASP A 146 -1.98 3.22 8.78
CA ASP A 146 -3.03 3.07 9.81
C ASP A 146 -4.48 3.10 9.30
N PRO A 147 -5.22 1.98 9.21
CA PRO A 147 -6.61 1.95 8.72
C PRO A 147 -7.58 2.83 9.50
N THR A 148 -7.30 3.14 10.78
CA THR A 148 -8.19 3.93 11.65
C THR A 148 -7.42 5.08 12.30
N PRO A 149 -7.00 6.10 11.50
CA PRO A 149 -6.11 7.15 11.98
C PRO A 149 -6.73 8.06 13.05
N SER A 150 -8.05 8.01 13.26
CA SER A 150 -8.74 8.72 14.35
C SER A 150 -8.63 8.01 15.70
N GLU A 151 -8.17 6.76 15.71
CA GLU A 151 -7.95 5.99 16.93
C GLU A 151 -6.53 6.16 17.48
N ILE A 152 -6.35 5.85 18.75
CA ILE A 152 -5.03 5.88 19.40
C ILE A 152 -4.18 4.67 18.99
N SER A 153 -4.83 3.51 18.82
CA SER A 153 -4.16 2.32 18.30
C SER A 153 -3.91 2.47 16.82
N ASN A 154 -2.75 2.03 16.38
CA ASN A 154 -2.47 1.82 14.96
C ASN A 154 -2.54 0.34 14.67
N GLU A 155 -3.62 -0.09 14.05
CA GLU A 155 -3.96 -1.50 13.88
C GLU A 155 -3.02 -2.17 12.89
N ARG A 156 -2.46 -1.44 11.93
CA ARG A 156 -1.49 -2.00 10.97
C ARG A 156 -0.12 -2.25 11.62
N LEU A 157 0.31 -1.35 12.51
CA LEU A 157 1.50 -1.55 13.35
C LEU A 157 1.29 -2.74 14.30
N ILE A 158 0.13 -2.83 14.94
CA ILE A 158 -0.22 -3.96 15.82
C ILE A 158 -0.24 -5.27 15.03
N GLU A 159 -0.87 -5.29 13.86
CA GLU A 159 -0.88 -6.43 12.95
C GLU A 159 0.53 -6.87 12.58
N HIS A 160 1.42 -5.93 12.24
CA HIS A 160 2.81 -6.25 11.90
C HIS A 160 3.50 -7.04 13.02
N TRP A 161 3.37 -6.56 14.26
CA TRP A 161 3.99 -7.22 15.41
C TRP A 161 3.33 -8.56 15.77
N ILE A 162 2.00 -8.67 15.61
CA ILE A 162 1.29 -9.96 15.71
C ILE A 162 1.85 -10.95 14.67
N ARG A 163 2.03 -10.51 13.41
CA ARG A 163 2.57 -11.38 12.35
C ARG A 163 4.01 -11.80 12.64
N ILE A 164 4.84 -10.92 13.20
CA ILE A 164 6.20 -11.30 13.64
C ILE A 164 6.15 -12.38 14.71
N ALA A 165 5.29 -12.22 15.73
CA ALA A 165 5.11 -13.19 16.80
C ALA A 165 4.68 -14.56 16.25
N GLU A 166 3.68 -14.57 15.37
CA GLU A 166 3.19 -15.81 14.75
C GLU A 166 4.22 -16.44 13.81
N ALA A 167 4.95 -15.63 13.04
CA ALA A 167 6.00 -16.11 12.15
C ALA A 167 7.12 -16.83 12.93
N ARG A 168 7.53 -16.28 14.08
CA ARG A 168 8.52 -16.88 14.98
C ARG A 168 8.09 -18.23 15.54
N GLN A 169 6.80 -18.44 15.73
CA GLN A 169 6.26 -19.71 16.23
C GLN A 169 6.13 -20.76 15.12
N ARG A 170 5.84 -20.34 13.88
CA ARG A 170 5.51 -21.25 12.77
C ARG A 170 6.67 -21.57 11.83
N TYR A 171 7.57 -20.61 11.57
CA TYR A 171 8.56 -20.71 10.49
C TYR A 171 9.97 -20.87 11.04
N THR A 172 10.21 -21.99 11.72
CA THR A 172 11.43 -22.27 12.49
C THR A 172 12.40 -23.23 11.81
N LYS A 173 12.24 -23.53 10.51
CA LYS A 173 13.14 -24.47 9.81
C LYS A 173 14.55 -23.92 9.61
N ASN A 174 14.67 -22.59 9.64
CA ASN A 174 15.91 -21.83 9.64
C ASN A 174 15.69 -20.57 10.51
N SER A 175 16.75 -19.85 10.83
CA SER A 175 16.71 -18.59 11.59
C SER A 175 17.57 -17.50 10.93
N ASN A 176 17.68 -17.54 9.60
CA ASN A 176 18.55 -16.68 8.79
C ASN A 176 17.97 -15.29 8.52
N THR A 177 16.69 -15.07 8.83
CA THR A 177 16.02 -13.78 8.60
C THR A 177 16.11 -12.86 9.82
N VAL A 178 15.78 -11.57 9.62
CA VAL A 178 15.75 -10.55 10.68
C VAL A 178 14.78 -10.87 11.83
N PHE A 179 13.78 -11.73 11.58
CA PHE A 179 12.81 -12.13 12.59
C PHE A 179 13.24 -13.36 13.40
N GLY A 180 14.36 -14.00 13.03
CA GLY A 180 14.76 -15.30 13.59
C GLY A 180 13.96 -16.46 13.00
N THR A 181 13.43 -16.31 11.78
CA THR A 181 12.65 -17.31 11.05
C THR A 181 13.34 -17.74 9.77
N ASP A 182 12.79 -18.72 9.05
CA ASP A 182 13.09 -18.95 7.64
C ASP A 182 12.38 -17.95 6.71
N ASP A 183 12.67 -18.01 5.40
CA ASP A 183 12.17 -17.06 4.41
C ASP A 183 10.63 -17.01 4.30
N ARG A 184 9.91 -18.05 4.75
CA ARG A 184 8.44 -18.02 4.82
C ARG A 184 7.96 -16.94 5.77
N GLY A 185 8.67 -16.72 6.88
CA GLY A 185 8.35 -15.67 7.84
C GLY A 185 8.44 -14.26 7.24
N LEU A 186 9.34 -14.03 6.28
CA LEU A 186 9.40 -12.75 5.55
C LEU A 186 8.13 -12.52 4.72
N MET A 187 7.66 -13.54 4.01
CA MET A 187 6.44 -13.43 3.19
C MET A 187 5.19 -13.32 4.07
N TYR A 188 5.14 -14.06 5.18
CA TYR A 188 4.02 -14.00 6.12
C TYR A 188 3.88 -12.62 6.78
N VAL A 189 4.98 -12.01 7.21
CA VAL A 189 4.93 -10.66 7.78
C VAL A 189 4.44 -9.64 6.76
N ARG A 190 4.84 -9.81 5.49
CA ARG A 190 4.48 -8.92 4.37
C ARG A 190 3.02 -9.02 3.96
N TYR A 191 2.50 -10.22 3.77
CA TYR A 191 1.19 -10.45 3.15
C TYR A 191 0.17 -11.19 4.04
N GLY A 192 0.60 -11.73 5.17
CA GLY A 192 -0.22 -12.60 6.01
C GLY A 192 -0.22 -14.05 5.52
N ALA A 193 -1.21 -14.81 5.99
CA ALA A 193 -1.38 -16.21 5.62
C ALA A 193 -1.72 -16.33 4.12
N PRO A 194 -1.12 -17.31 3.40
CA PRO A 194 -1.52 -17.59 2.02
C PRO A 194 -2.91 -18.23 1.96
N ASP A 195 -3.60 -18.06 0.84
CA ASP A 195 -4.94 -18.63 0.61
C ASP A 195 -4.88 -20.15 0.43
N ARG A 196 -3.81 -20.63 -0.22
CA ARG A 196 -3.57 -22.07 -0.41
C ARG A 196 -2.11 -22.39 -0.14
N ILE A 197 -1.88 -23.56 0.46
CA ILE A 197 -0.56 -24.13 0.68
C ILE A 197 -0.50 -25.51 0.02
N ARG A 198 0.63 -25.81 -0.64
CA ARG A 198 0.97 -27.16 -1.12
C ARG A 198 2.35 -27.53 -0.60
N THR A 199 2.44 -28.65 0.12
CA THR A 199 3.68 -29.17 0.67
C THR A 199 3.93 -30.58 0.15
N GLY A 200 5.19 -30.96 0.01
CA GLY A 200 5.54 -32.32 -0.35
C GLY A 200 7.04 -32.53 -0.47
N ILE A 201 7.39 -33.69 -0.99
CA ILE A 201 8.76 -34.04 -1.35
C ILE A 201 8.73 -34.36 -2.84
N LEU A 202 9.62 -33.74 -3.62
CA LEU A 202 9.77 -34.10 -5.02
C LEU A 202 10.45 -35.47 -5.07
N THR A 203 9.83 -36.42 -5.77
CA THR A 203 10.28 -37.82 -5.86
C THR A 203 10.64 -38.20 -7.29
N LEU A 204 11.40 -39.29 -7.47
CA LEU A 204 11.53 -39.95 -8.76
C LEU A 204 10.46 -41.05 -8.86
N GLN A 205 9.38 -40.80 -9.59
CA GLN A 205 8.46 -41.86 -9.97
C GLN A 205 8.99 -42.53 -11.24
N ASN A 206 9.54 -43.74 -11.10
CA ASN A 206 10.24 -44.48 -12.15
C ASN A 206 9.44 -44.78 -13.42
N LEU A 207 8.10 -44.73 -13.36
CA LEU A 207 7.25 -45.40 -14.35
C LEU A 207 7.17 -44.71 -15.73
N ASN A 208 7.63 -43.46 -15.87
CA ASN A 208 7.50 -42.72 -17.15
C ASN A 208 8.83 -42.24 -17.75
N ILE A 209 9.94 -42.25 -16.99
CA ILE A 209 11.23 -41.72 -17.48
C ILE A 209 11.79 -42.61 -18.58
N GLN A 210 11.71 -43.93 -18.42
CA GLN A 210 12.28 -44.90 -19.34
C GLN A 210 11.56 -44.88 -20.70
N SER A 211 10.24 -45.04 -20.74
CA SER A 211 9.48 -45.01 -22.00
C SER A 211 9.55 -43.65 -22.70
N TRP A 212 9.65 -42.56 -21.95
CA TRP A 212 9.81 -41.22 -22.52
C TRP A 212 11.22 -41.02 -23.11
N LEU A 213 12.28 -41.40 -22.41
CA LEU A 213 13.66 -41.35 -22.91
C LEU A 213 13.86 -42.28 -24.12
N GLU A 214 13.29 -43.48 -24.09
CA GLU A 214 13.32 -44.44 -25.21
C GLU A 214 12.68 -43.86 -26.49
N ASN A 215 11.59 -43.10 -26.37
CA ASN A 215 10.93 -42.44 -27.50
C ASN A 215 11.71 -41.23 -28.05
N GLN A 216 12.52 -40.56 -27.22
CA GLN A 216 13.29 -39.37 -27.62
C GLN A 216 14.69 -39.71 -28.17
N LEU A 217 15.32 -40.76 -27.65
CA LEU A 217 16.60 -41.26 -28.14
C LEU A 217 16.46 -42.09 -29.44
N ASN A 218 15.22 -42.33 -29.90
CA ASN A 218 14.92 -43.10 -31.10
C ASN A 218 14.12 -42.28 -32.14
N PRO A 219 14.66 -41.18 -32.72
CA PRO A 219 13.87 -40.33 -33.61
C PRO A 219 13.66 -40.92 -35.02
N TYR A 220 14.31 -42.03 -35.39
CA TYR A 220 14.31 -42.53 -36.76
C TYR A 220 14.31 -44.07 -36.85
N ALA A 221 13.17 -44.69 -36.56
CA ALA A 221 12.87 -46.03 -37.07
C ALA A 221 11.96 -46.01 -38.32
N GLU A 222 11.31 -44.88 -38.65
CA GLU A 222 10.26 -44.86 -39.69
C GLU A 222 10.27 -43.66 -40.67
N SER A 223 11.32 -42.82 -40.77
CA SER A 223 11.42 -41.93 -41.94
C SER A 223 12.17 -42.64 -43.08
N THR A 224 11.41 -43.41 -43.85
CA THR A 224 11.90 -43.94 -45.12
C THR A 224 12.07 -42.76 -46.08
N GLN A 225 13.29 -42.53 -46.58
CA GLN A 225 13.70 -41.58 -47.63
C GLN A 225 13.85 -40.10 -47.24
N SER A 226 15.08 -39.68 -46.89
CA SER A 226 15.61 -38.37 -47.29
C SER A 226 17.14 -38.41 -47.33
N GLU A 227 17.71 -37.69 -48.30
CA GLU A 227 19.08 -37.79 -48.77
C GLU A 227 20.15 -37.28 -47.77
N GLU A 228 21.29 -37.99 -47.78
CA GLU A 228 22.64 -37.69 -47.29
C GLU A 228 22.86 -36.35 -46.54
N ARG A 229 22.97 -36.41 -45.21
CA ARG A 229 23.77 -35.47 -44.40
C ARG A 229 25.13 -36.10 -44.06
N PRO A 230 26.29 -35.46 -44.30
CA PRO A 230 27.60 -36.13 -44.22
C PRO A 230 28.25 -36.28 -42.83
N TYR A 231 27.52 -36.20 -41.70
CA TYR A 231 28.14 -36.26 -40.37
C TYR A 231 27.38 -37.01 -39.26
N ASP A 232 26.39 -37.84 -39.59
CA ASP A 232 25.67 -38.62 -38.58
C ASP A 232 26.27 -40.03 -38.45
N ARG A 233 27.18 -40.22 -37.48
CA ARG A 233 27.46 -41.58 -36.97
C ARG A 233 26.23 -42.01 -36.18
N GLU A 234 25.40 -42.87 -36.78
CA GLU A 234 24.39 -43.63 -36.06
C GLU A 234 25.08 -44.40 -34.91
N LEU A 235 24.72 -44.09 -33.66
CA LEU A 235 25.18 -44.82 -32.48
C LEU A 235 24.70 -46.26 -32.56
N SER A 236 25.52 -47.22 -32.16
CA SER A 236 25.04 -48.60 -32.01
C SER A 236 23.99 -48.68 -30.90
N ALA A 237 23.07 -49.66 -30.98
CA ALA A 237 22.09 -49.89 -29.92
C ALA A 237 22.74 -50.10 -28.54
N GLU A 238 23.95 -50.65 -28.49
CA GLU A 238 24.75 -50.80 -27.27
C GLU A 238 25.20 -49.43 -26.71
N GLN A 239 25.69 -48.53 -27.57
CA GLN A 239 26.11 -47.18 -27.17
C GLN A 239 24.93 -46.30 -26.72
N GLN A 240 23.75 -46.47 -27.33
CA GLN A 240 22.51 -45.80 -26.90
C GLN A 240 22.06 -46.29 -25.52
N MET A 241 22.13 -47.60 -25.27
CA MET A 241 21.79 -48.19 -23.98
C MET A 241 22.77 -47.76 -22.87
N GLU A 242 24.06 -47.66 -23.19
CA GLU A 242 25.07 -47.15 -22.26
C GLU A 242 24.84 -45.67 -21.91
N LEU A 243 24.55 -44.84 -22.91
CA LEU A 243 24.19 -43.43 -22.70
C LEU A 243 22.93 -43.29 -21.81
N PHE A 244 21.93 -44.13 -22.05
CA PHE A 244 20.70 -44.18 -21.24
C PHE A 244 21.00 -44.49 -19.78
N ASN A 245 21.77 -45.55 -19.51
CA ASN A 245 22.14 -45.94 -18.14
C ASN A 245 22.93 -44.82 -17.43
N ARG A 246 23.89 -44.18 -18.12
CA ARG A 246 24.67 -43.07 -17.55
C ARG A 246 23.79 -41.86 -17.23
N LEU A 247 22.82 -41.53 -18.10
CA LEU A 247 21.88 -40.43 -17.85
C LEU A 247 20.97 -40.74 -16.66
N GLN A 248 20.46 -41.98 -16.59
CA GLN A 248 19.64 -42.44 -15.48
C GLN A 248 20.42 -42.36 -14.15
N ASP A 249 21.65 -42.88 -14.11
CA ASP A 249 22.52 -42.82 -12.93
C ASP A 249 22.78 -41.37 -12.50
N ALA A 250 23.04 -40.47 -13.45
CA ALA A 250 23.21 -39.04 -13.17
C ALA A 250 21.94 -38.40 -12.59
N ILE A 251 20.76 -38.73 -13.12
CA ILE A 251 19.47 -38.26 -12.58
C ILE A 251 19.30 -38.71 -11.13
N TYR A 252 19.58 -39.99 -10.83
CA TYR A 252 19.53 -40.52 -9.47
C TYR A 252 20.55 -39.86 -8.54
N GLU A 253 21.76 -39.58 -9.03
CA GLU A 253 22.81 -38.94 -8.25
C GLU A 253 22.49 -37.47 -7.92
N PHE A 254 21.85 -36.77 -8.85
CA PHE A 254 21.48 -35.36 -8.69
C PHE A 254 20.15 -35.16 -7.98
N HIS A 255 19.27 -36.15 -7.98
CA HIS A 255 18.02 -36.09 -7.22
C HIS A 255 18.26 -36.25 -5.71
N ARG A 256 18.01 -35.18 -4.95
CA ARG A 256 18.23 -35.13 -3.49
C ARG A 256 16.93 -35.13 -2.66
N TYR A 257 15.83 -35.63 -3.23
CA TYR A 257 14.50 -35.64 -2.58
C TYR A 257 14.14 -34.31 -1.90
N PRO A 258 14.16 -33.18 -2.63
CA PRO A 258 13.96 -31.88 -2.02
C PRO A 258 12.53 -31.73 -1.49
N GLU A 259 12.42 -31.37 -0.21
CA GLU A 259 11.16 -30.89 0.37
C GLU A 259 10.78 -29.55 -0.25
N TYR A 260 9.50 -29.37 -0.57
CA TYR A 260 8.94 -28.13 -1.08
C TYR A 260 7.70 -27.68 -0.29
N GLU A 261 7.48 -26.37 -0.31
CA GLU A 261 6.26 -25.72 0.13
C GLU A 261 5.94 -24.56 -0.83
N ILE A 262 4.72 -24.52 -1.35
CA ILE A 262 4.27 -23.52 -2.32
C ILE A 262 3.09 -22.77 -1.70
N TRP A 263 3.18 -21.45 -1.70
CA TRP A 263 2.16 -20.53 -1.22
C TRP A 263 1.50 -19.84 -2.40
N PHE A 264 0.18 -19.78 -2.37
CA PHE A 264 -0.64 -19.11 -3.36
C PHE A 264 -1.42 -17.98 -2.69
N TYR A 265 -1.35 -16.80 -3.29
CA TYR A 265 -2.13 -15.63 -2.91
C TYR A 265 -2.99 -15.20 -4.10
N ASN A 266 -4.31 -15.30 -3.97
CA ASN A 266 -5.26 -14.96 -5.03
C ASN A 266 -5.52 -13.44 -5.07
N ASP A 267 -5.50 -12.77 -3.92
CA ASP A 267 -5.95 -11.38 -3.80
C ASP A 267 -4.80 -10.35 -3.84
N LEU A 268 -3.55 -10.79 -4.05
CA LEU A 268 -2.40 -9.87 -4.17
C LEU A 268 -2.37 -9.13 -5.52
N ASN A 269 -3.11 -9.62 -6.51
CA ASN A 269 -3.23 -8.97 -7.82
C ASN A 269 -4.67 -9.10 -8.34
N PRO A 270 -5.62 -8.28 -7.85
CA PRO A 270 -7.03 -8.42 -8.23
C PRO A 270 -7.31 -8.17 -9.72
N GLY A 271 -6.36 -7.58 -10.47
CA GLY A 271 -6.47 -7.38 -11.92
C GLY A 271 -6.17 -8.63 -12.75
N GLU A 272 -5.56 -9.67 -12.16
CA GLU A 272 -5.27 -10.93 -12.83
C GLU A 272 -5.97 -12.09 -12.12
N ASN A 273 -6.68 -12.94 -12.87
CA ASN A 273 -7.30 -14.17 -12.35
C ASN A 273 -6.27 -15.28 -12.03
N ALA A 274 -5.03 -14.92 -11.70
CA ALA A 274 -3.93 -15.84 -11.45
C ALA A 274 -3.26 -15.54 -10.11
N PRO A 275 -3.01 -16.57 -9.27
CA PRO A 275 -2.40 -16.34 -7.97
C PRO A 275 -0.93 -15.92 -8.09
N VAL A 276 -0.50 -15.11 -7.13
CA VAL A 276 0.93 -14.87 -6.88
C VAL A 276 1.50 -16.08 -6.15
N ILE A 277 2.56 -16.68 -6.73
CA ILE A 277 3.13 -17.95 -6.28
C ILE A 277 4.49 -17.73 -5.62
N PHE A 278 4.67 -18.18 -4.38
CA PHE A 278 5.97 -18.26 -3.70
C PHE A 278 6.37 -19.72 -3.50
N LEU A 279 7.61 -20.05 -3.84
CA LEU A 279 8.16 -21.39 -3.64
C LEU A 279 9.21 -21.36 -2.54
N PHE A 280 9.16 -22.35 -1.67
CA PHE A 280 10.13 -22.57 -0.62
C PHE A 280 10.58 -24.03 -0.66
N GLY A 281 11.80 -24.26 -0.21
CA GLY A 281 12.23 -25.61 0.07
C GLY A 281 13.73 -25.73 0.30
N THR A 282 14.16 -26.97 0.42
CA THR A 282 15.53 -27.28 0.80
C THR A 282 16.49 -26.93 -0.32
N ASN A 283 17.44 -26.03 -0.04
CA ASN A 283 18.54 -25.74 -0.92
C ASN A 283 19.41 -26.99 -1.03
N VAL A 284 19.52 -27.56 -2.22
CA VAL A 284 20.33 -28.76 -2.45
C VAL A 284 21.83 -28.56 -2.21
N ASN A 285 22.33 -27.32 -2.26
CA ASN A 285 23.74 -27.01 -2.03
C ASN A 285 24.05 -26.74 -0.54
N THR A 286 23.14 -26.07 0.18
CA THR A 286 23.39 -25.67 1.59
C THR A 286 22.65 -26.52 2.60
N GLY A 287 21.65 -27.30 2.18
CA GLY A 287 20.74 -28.04 3.07
C GLY A 287 19.74 -27.15 3.81
N GLU A 288 19.76 -25.83 3.58
CA GLU A 288 18.89 -24.88 4.28
C GLU A 288 17.53 -24.73 3.61
N PHE A 289 16.46 -24.70 4.40
CA PHE A 289 15.12 -24.40 3.91
C PHE A 289 14.98 -22.89 3.63
N SER A 290 14.75 -22.51 2.38
CA SER A 290 14.71 -21.11 1.97
C SER A 290 13.90 -20.91 0.68
N HIS A 291 13.59 -19.66 0.33
CA HIS A 291 12.83 -19.30 -0.87
C HIS A 291 13.55 -19.73 -2.16
N ARG A 292 12.75 -20.19 -3.14
CA ARG A 292 13.19 -20.61 -4.48
C ARG A 292 12.56 -19.70 -5.55
N SER A 293 13.36 -19.34 -6.55
CA SER A 293 12.92 -18.49 -7.65
C SER A 293 12.21 -19.28 -8.74
N SER A 294 12.50 -20.57 -8.88
CA SER A 294 11.75 -21.51 -9.73
C SER A 294 11.94 -22.96 -9.28
N VAL A 295 11.20 -23.88 -9.92
CA VAL A 295 11.35 -25.33 -9.72
C VAL A 295 12.77 -25.82 -10.03
N GLY A 296 13.47 -25.17 -10.96
CA GLY A 296 14.86 -25.50 -11.29
C GLY A 296 15.83 -25.27 -10.13
N ASP A 297 15.48 -24.46 -9.13
CA ASP A 297 16.35 -24.23 -7.96
C ASP A 297 16.38 -25.41 -6.98
N PHE A 298 15.53 -26.42 -7.18
CA PHE A 298 15.58 -27.71 -6.49
C PHE A 298 16.61 -28.67 -7.10
N ILE A 299 17.28 -28.28 -8.18
CA ILE A 299 18.22 -29.11 -8.92
C ILE A 299 19.64 -28.56 -8.68
N PRO A 300 20.62 -29.42 -8.34
CA PRO A 300 22.01 -28.99 -8.12
C PRO A 300 22.60 -28.37 -9.39
N GLU A 301 23.45 -27.33 -9.25
CA GLU A 301 24.08 -26.66 -10.40
C GLU A 301 24.90 -27.63 -11.27
N ARG A 302 25.53 -28.63 -10.64
CA ARG A 302 26.26 -29.71 -11.32
C ARG A 302 25.42 -30.52 -12.31
N ALA A 303 24.10 -30.56 -12.16
CA ALA A 303 23.21 -31.25 -13.10
C ALA A 303 22.95 -30.45 -14.39
N TYR A 304 23.24 -29.15 -14.38
CA TYR A 304 23.17 -28.25 -15.54
C TYR A 304 24.49 -28.19 -16.33
N GLN A 305 25.56 -28.78 -15.78
CA GLN A 305 26.86 -28.84 -16.46
C GLN A 305 26.90 -30.04 -17.40
N SER A 306 27.28 -29.82 -18.67
CA SER A 306 27.61 -30.89 -19.59
C SER A 306 28.86 -31.61 -19.09
N VAL A 307 28.86 -32.95 -19.06
CA VAL A 307 29.96 -33.83 -18.62
C VAL A 307 31.22 -33.75 -19.53
N GLU A 308 31.39 -32.68 -20.30
CA GLU A 308 32.62 -32.38 -21.06
C GLU A 308 33.82 -32.06 -20.14
N GLU A 309 33.61 -31.69 -18.88
CA GLU A 309 34.70 -31.40 -17.92
C GLU A 309 35.20 -32.62 -17.12
N LEU A 310 34.63 -33.81 -17.33
CA LEU A 310 35.13 -35.10 -16.83
C LEU A 310 35.69 -35.90 -18.01
N GLU A 311 36.87 -35.46 -18.50
CA GLU A 311 37.65 -36.17 -19.51
C GLU A 311 37.95 -37.60 -19.04
N GLU A 312 37.34 -38.61 -19.68
CA GLU A 312 38.02 -39.87 -20.06
C GLU A 312 37.15 -40.83 -20.91
N GLU A 313 35.81 -40.67 -20.99
CA GLU A 313 34.97 -41.64 -21.73
C GLU A 313 33.91 -41.00 -22.63
N GLY A 314 34.38 -40.46 -23.77
CA GLY A 314 33.89 -40.74 -25.13
C GLY A 314 32.44 -40.47 -25.57
N VAL A 315 31.51 -40.07 -24.70
CA VAL A 315 30.11 -39.78 -25.10
C VAL A 315 29.64 -38.45 -24.52
N GLU A 316 29.58 -37.47 -25.41
CA GLU A 316 28.97 -36.16 -25.20
C GLU A 316 27.45 -36.32 -24.98
N PHE A 317 26.94 -36.04 -23.77
CA PHE A 317 25.50 -35.84 -23.52
C PHE A 317 24.92 -34.68 -24.37
N THR A 318 25.80 -33.87 -24.97
CA THR A 318 25.50 -32.64 -25.70
C THR A 318 25.03 -32.86 -27.14
N ARG A 319 25.16 -34.06 -27.73
CA ARG A 319 24.70 -34.30 -29.11
C ARG A 319 23.17 -34.26 -29.30
N ALA A 320 22.41 -34.40 -28.21
CA ALA A 320 20.95 -34.29 -28.23
C ALA A 320 20.42 -33.31 -27.17
N GLY A 321 21.28 -32.48 -26.55
CA GLY A 321 20.91 -31.45 -25.56
C GLY A 321 20.16 -31.91 -24.29
N PHE A 322 20.00 -33.21 -24.06
CA PHE A 322 19.35 -33.74 -22.85
C PHE A 322 20.31 -33.77 -21.67
N THR A 323 20.17 -32.81 -20.74
CA THR A 323 20.89 -32.80 -19.47
C THR A 323 20.05 -33.45 -18.35
N PRO A 324 20.68 -34.03 -17.31
CA PRO A 324 19.95 -34.49 -16.12
C PRO A 324 19.05 -33.40 -15.53
N ALA A 325 19.48 -32.14 -15.59
CA ALA A 325 18.67 -31.01 -15.15
C ALA A 325 17.39 -30.81 -15.96
N LEU A 326 17.41 -30.96 -17.29
CA LEU A 326 16.20 -30.84 -18.11
C LEU A 326 15.16 -31.89 -17.71
N ILE A 327 15.61 -33.13 -17.49
CA ILE A 327 14.72 -34.24 -17.10
C ILE A 327 14.15 -34.03 -15.71
N LEU A 328 14.99 -33.63 -14.76
CA LEU A 328 14.54 -33.32 -13.40
C LEU A 328 13.53 -32.15 -13.40
N GLN A 329 13.72 -31.13 -14.24
CA GLN A 329 12.73 -30.04 -14.39
C GLN A 329 11.38 -30.59 -14.85
N LEU A 330 11.35 -31.40 -15.92
CA LEU A 330 10.13 -32.03 -16.42
C LEU A 330 9.42 -32.85 -15.35
N LEU A 331 10.15 -33.70 -14.61
CA LEU A 331 9.60 -34.57 -13.57
C LEU A 331 9.06 -33.78 -12.37
N TYR A 332 9.72 -32.69 -12.01
CA TYR A 332 9.27 -31.85 -10.91
C TYR A 332 8.03 -31.05 -11.31
N TYR A 333 7.98 -30.50 -12.53
CA TYR A 333 6.77 -29.84 -13.03
C TYR A 333 5.60 -30.81 -13.15
N GLU A 334 5.82 -32.04 -13.63
CA GLU A 334 4.79 -33.09 -13.71
C GLU A 334 4.15 -33.40 -12.36
N GLN A 335 4.95 -33.48 -11.29
CA GLN A 335 4.43 -33.67 -9.93
C GLN A 335 3.63 -32.47 -9.41
N LEU A 336 3.91 -31.27 -9.91
CA LEU A 336 3.28 -30.03 -9.47
C LEU A 336 2.05 -29.63 -10.28
N VAL A 337 1.71 -30.34 -11.37
CA VAL A 337 0.52 -30.07 -12.23
C VAL A 337 -0.77 -29.97 -11.41
N GLN A 338 -0.96 -30.86 -10.43
CA GLN A 338 -2.17 -30.85 -9.59
C GLN A 338 -2.22 -29.70 -8.58
N SER A 339 -1.14 -28.93 -8.44
CA SER A 339 -1.07 -27.82 -7.49
C SER A 339 -1.75 -26.57 -8.04
N ASP A 340 -1.48 -26.21 -9.29
CA ASP A 340 -2.00 -25.01 -9.95
C ASP A 340 -1.80 -25.06 -11.48
N THR A 341 -2.67 -24.37 -12.23
CA THR A 341 -2.63 -24.33 -13.70
C THR A 341 -1.33 -23.74 -14.24
N TYR A 342 -0.62 -22.91 -13.46
CA TYR A 342 0.72 -22.45 -13.81
C TYR A 342 1.68 -23.60 -14.12
N PHE A 343 1.73 -24.62 -13.25
CA PHE A 343 2.68 -25.72 -13.41
C PHE A 343 2.31 -26.63 -14.57
N GLU A 344 1.01 -26.79 -14.84
CA GLU A 344 0.49 -27.50 -16.01
C GLU A 344 0.89 -26.81 -17.31
N ASN A 345 0.62 -25.50 -17.42
CA ASN A 345 0.98 -24.72 -18.60
C ASN A 345 2.49 -24.74 -18.82
N ARG A 346 3.28 -24.57 -17.75
CA ARG A 346 4.73 -24.61 -17.86
C ARG A 346 5.26 -25.98 -18.27
N LEU A 347 4.67 -27.08 -17.77
CA LEU A 347 5.01 -28.42 -18.22
C LEU A 347 4.72 -28.60 -19.71
N ASN A 348 3.56 -28.13 -20.18
CA ASN A 348 3.16 -28.22 -21.57
C ASN A 348 4.05 -27.37 -22.49
N GLU A 349 4.48 -26.18 -22.06
CA GLU A 349 5.46 -25.36 -22.78
C GLU A 349 6.81 -26.09 -22.92
N ILE A 350 7.32 -26.66 -21.82
CA ILE A 350 8.59 -27.40 -21.85
C ILE A 350 8.44 -28.65 -22.73
N ARG A 351 7.34 -29.39 -22.59
CA ARG A 351 7.04 -30.56 -23.43
C ARG A 351 6.91 -30.16 -24.90
N GLY A 352 6.21 -29.09 -25.25
CA GLY A 352 6.09 -28.62 -26.62
C GLY A 352 7.43 -28.19 -27.21
N ALA A 353 8.25 -27.49 -26.43
CA ALA A 353 9.62 -27.11 -26.83
C ALA A 353 10.52 -28.34 -27.04
N VAL A 354 10.34 -29.41 -26.25
CA VAL A 354 11.11 -30.66 -26.36
C VAL A 354 10.55 -31.62 -27.44
N LEU A 355 9.23 -31.65 -27.65
CA LEU A 355 8.52 -32.69 -28.42
C LEU A 355 7.97 -32.23 -29.79
N GLU A 356 7.52 -30.99 -29.93
CA GLU A 356 6.72 -30.56 -31.10
C GLU A 356 7.49 -29.73 -32.13
N GLN A 357 8.61 -29.08 -31.76
CA GLN A 357 9.29 -28.16 -32.69
C GLN A 357 10.27 -28.80 -33.67
N GLY A 358 10.61 -30.09 -33.57
CA GLY A 358 11.61 -30.71 -34.45
C GLY A 358 12.98 -30.01 -34.46
N GLN A 359 13.20 -29.06 -33.54
CA GLN A 359 14.50 -28.53 -33.21
C GLN A 359 15.16 -29.57 -32.32
N GLU A 360 16.34 -30.03 -32.73
CA GLU A 360 17.21 -30.81 -31.87
C GLU A 360 17.35 -30.06 -30.55
N VAL A 361 16.93 -30.68 -29.44
CA VAL A 361 17.16 -30.16 -28.09
C VAL A 361 18.61 -29.70 -28.05
N PHE A 362 18.81 -28.39 -27.84
CA PHE A 362 20.10 -27.76 -28.05
C PHE A 362 20.82 -27.55 -26.71
N ARG A 363 22.15 -27.42 -26.78
CA ARG A 363 22.98 -27.14 -25.60
C ARG A 363 22.54 -25.83 -24.93
N GLY A 364 22.14 -25.92 -23.65
CA GLY A 364 21.70 -24.77 -22.86
C GLY A 364 20.18 -24.57 -22.80
N MET A 365 19.38 -25.46 -23.41
CA MET A 365 17.92 -25.43 -23.29
C MET A 365 17.45 -25.57 -21.84
N ASP A 366 18.11 -26.39 -21.02
CA ASP A 366 17.85 -26.54 -19.60
C ASP A 366 18.00 -25.25 -18.80
N LEU A 367 19.04 -24.47 -19.12
CA LEU A 367 19.27 -23.13 -18.56
C LEU A 367 18.23 -22.12 -19.06
N ALA A 368 17.85 -22.18 -20.34
CA ALA A 368 16.79 -21.35 -20.90
C ALA A 368 15.44 -21.61 -20.19
N VAL A 369 15.06 -22.89 -20.06
CA VAL A 369 13.84 -23.29 -19.34
C VAL A 369 13.85 -22.80 -17.89
N ARG A 370 15.00 -22.90 -17.21
CA ARG A 370 15.15 -22.41 -15.83
C ARG A 370 15.00 -20.88 -15.76
N ALA A 371 15.63 -20.16 -16.67
CA ALA A 371 15.61 -18.69 -16.73
C ALA A 371 14.20 -18.17 -17.01
N GLU A 372 13.54 -18.69 -18.04
CA GLU A 372 12.15 -18.37 -18.38
C GLU A 372 11.18 -18.70 -17.24
N SER A 373 11.37 -19.84 -16.55
CA SER A 373 10.52 -20.20 -15.41
C SER A 373 10.66 -19.18 -14.28
N ARG A 374 11.89 -18.72 -13.99
CA ARG A 374 12.14 -17.67 -12.99
C ARG A 374 11.52 -16.35 -13.40
N GLU A 375 11.67 -15.97 -14.67
CA GLU A 375 11.11 -14.75 -15.21
C GLU A 375 9.58 -14.76 -15.15
N SER A 376 8.94 -15.85 -15.55
CA SER A 376 7.48 -16.01 -15.49
C SER A 376 6.92 -15.86 -14.07
N LEU A 377 7.57 -16.49 -13.07
CA LEU A 377 7.18 -16.32 -11.66
C LEU A 377 7.47 -14.90 -11.16
N GLN A 378 8.55 -14.27 -11.62
CA GLN A 378 8.87 -12.89 -11.27
C GLN A 378 7.84 -11.91 -11.85
N GLN A 379 7.42 -12.10 -13.09
CA GLN A 379 6.38 -11.29 -13.74
C GLN A 379 5.06 -11.37 -12.98
N ARG A 380 4.65 -12.57 -12.54
CA ARG A 380 3.46 -12.76 -11.68
C ARG A 380 3.57 -12.07 -10.31
N ARG A 381 4.78 -11.93 -9.77
CA ARG A 381 5.04 -11.26 -8.48
C ARG A 381 5.22 -9.75 -8.61
N ALA A 382 5.56 -9.26 -9.81
CA ALA A 382 5.84 -7.85 -10.06
C ALA A 382 4.68 -6.90 -9.72
N PRO A 383 3.40 -7.23 -10.01
CA PRO A 383 2.27 -6.36 -9.67
C PRO A 383 1.86 -6.46 -8.18
N ALA A 384 2.38 -7.42 -7.42
CA ALA A 384 2.02 -7.58 -6.02
C ALA A 384 2.46 -6.35 -5.19
N PRO A 385 1.61 -5.87 -4.26
CA PRO A 385 1.91 -4.69 -3.47
C PRO A 385 3.13 -4.89 -2.56
N VAL A 386 3.70 -3.79 -2.06
CA VAL A 386 4.86 -3.87 -1.13
C VAL A 386 4.45 -4.55 0.18
N GLU A 387 3.21 -4.41 0.62
CA GLU A 387 2.66 -5.09 1.77
C GLU A 387 1.14 -5.18 1.64
N GLN A 388 0.48 -5.92 2.54
CA GLN A 388 -0.97 -5.99 2.60
C GLN A 388 -1.44 -6.19 4.04
N SER A 389 -2.44 -5.43 4.48
CA SER A 389 -3.17 -5.71 5.72
C SER A 389 -4.23 -6.80 5.53
N THR A 390 -4.24 -7.80 6.40
CA THR A 390 -5.28 -8.84 6.43
C THR A 390 -6.50 -8.40 7.20
N TYR A 391 -6.35 -7.49 8.17
CA TYR A 391 -7.48 -6.96 8.92
C TYR A 391 -8.32 -6.01 8.07
N MET A 392 -7.69 -5.13 7.29
CA MET A 392 -8.40 -4.21 6.40
C MET A 392 -9.22 -4.97 5.33
N GLN A 393 -8.69 -6.08 4.81
CA GLN A 393 -9.39 -6.91 3.81
C GLN A 393 -10.60 -7.69 4.35
N ARG A 394 -10.63 -7.94 5.66
CA ARG A 394 -11.78 -8.60 6.29
C ARG A 394 -12.96 -7.66 6.44
N MET A 395 -12.74 -6.35 6.38
CA MET A 395 -13.77 -5.34 6.57
C MET A 395 -14.27 -4.76 5.25
N PRO A 396 -15.60 -4.56 5.10
CA PRO A 396 -16.16 -3.78 4.01
C PRO A 396 -15.51 -2.40 3.90
N GLN A 397 -15.03 -2.07 2.70
CA GLN A 397 -14.47 -0.76 2.41
C GLN A 397 -15.60 0.19 2.00
N ILE A 398 -15.71 1.33 2.67
CA ILE A 398 -16.70 2.36 2.33
C ILE A 398 -16.09 3.31 1.30
N PRO A 399 -16.60 3.42 0.06
CA PRO A 399 -16.11 4.43 -0.88
C PRO A 399 -16.12 5.82 -0.23
N LEU A 400 -14.99 6.52 -0.29
CA LEU A 400 -14.74 7.81 0.36
C LEU A 400 -14.10 8.76 -0.64
N TYR A 401 -14.66 9.95 -0.77
CA TYR A 401 -14.20 11.01 -1.67
C TYR A 401 -13.94 12.29 -0.88
N VAL A 402 -12.90 13.02 -1.29
CA VAL A 402 -12.46 14.25 -0.63
C VAL A 402 -12.39 15.36 -1.67
N TYR A 403 -13.16 16.42 -1.47
CA TYR A 403 -13.18 17.59 -2.34
C TYR A 403 -12.77 18.83 -1.56
N GLN A 404 -11.90 19.65 -2.15
CA GLN A 404 -11.27 20.76 -1.45
C GLN A 404 -11.33 22.04 -2.26
N TYR A 405 -11.68 23.14 -1.59
CA TYR A 405 -11.79 24.47 -2.18
C TYR A 405 -11.13 25.51 -1.27
N ARG A 406 -10.21 26.28 -1.83
CA ARG A 406 -9.49 27.34 -1.09
C ARG A 406 -10.18 28.68 -1.22
N PHE A 407 -10.22 29.41 -0.12
CA PHE A 407 -10.82 30.74 0.00
C PHE A 407 -9.97 31.65 0.89
N LEU A 408 -10.29 32.95 0.89
CA LEU A 408 -9.84 33.92 1.89
C LEU A 408 -11.04 34.37 2.71
N ASP A 409 -10.89 34.49 4.03
CA ASP A 409 -11.93 35.08 4.87
C ASP A 409 -11.94 36.61 4.77
N GLN A 410 -12.83 37.25 5.54
CA GLN A 410 -12.99 38.71 5.55
C GLN A 410 -11.72 39.46 6.00
N ASP A 411 -10.87 38.80 6.79
CA ASP A 411 -9.59 39.35 7.26
C ASP A 411 -8.44 39.05 6.28
N GLY A 412 -8.71 38.36 5.18
CA GLY A 412 -7.72 37.91 4.21
C GLY A 412 -6.95 36.66 4.66
N THR A 413 -7.41 35.96 5.70
CA THR A 413 -6.78 34.72 6.18
C THR A 413 -7.23 33.55 5.29
N PRO A 414 -6.30 32.76 4.73
CA PRO A 414 -6.69 31.64 3.90
C PRO A 414 -7.33 30.51 4.71
N TYR A 415 -8.42 29.95 4.18
CA TYR A 415 -9.08 28.78 4.73
C TYR A 415 -9.43 27.78 3.62
N MET A 416 -9.74 26.55 4.02
CA MET A 416 -10.13 25.46 3.14
C MET A 416 -11.53 24.98 3.53
N LEU A 417 -12.43 24.88 2.54
CA LEU A 417 -13.63 24.06 2.64
C LEU A 417 -13.27 22.64 2.16
N THR A 418 -13.56 21.64 2.97
CA THR A 418 -13.34 20.23 2.63
C THR A 418 -14.65 19.47 2.77
N TYR A 419 -15.14 18.93 1.66
CA TYR A 419 -16.24 17.97 1.65
C TYR A 419 -15.69 16.57 1.77
N LEU A 420 -16.22 15.81 2.72
CA LEU A 420 -16.06 14.38 2.80
C LEU A 420 -17.36 13.72 2.38
N GLU A 421 -17.32 12.89 1.34
CA GLU A 421 -18.47 12.18 0.82
C GLU A 421 -18.23 10.68 0.88
N SER A 422 -19.20 9.92 1.37
CA SER A 422 -19.07 8.47 1.53
C SER A 422 -20.31 7.71 1.08
N LEU A 423 -20.10 6.47 0.61
CA LEU A 423 -21.16 5.55 0.18
C LEU A 423 -21.23 4.31 1.10
N PRO A 424 -21.81 4.42 2.30
CA PRO A 424 -21.80 3.37 3.32
C PRO A 424 -22.77 2.21 3.05
N GLN A 425 -23.55 2.28 1.98
CA GLN A 425 -24.66 1.36 1.70
C GLN A 425 -24.24 -0.12 1.69
N GLU A 426 -23.16 -0.47 1.01
CA GLU A 426 -22.71 -1.86 0.91
C GLU A 426 -22.31 -2.41 2.29
N ALA A 427 -21.52 -1.65 3.05
CA ALA A 427 -21.10 -2.02 4.39
C ALA A 427 -22.30 -2.21 5.33
N PHE A 428 -23.26 -1.28 5.28
CA PHE A 428 -24.50 -1.38 6.04
C PHE A 428 -25.31 -2.62 5.67
N LEU A 429 -25.55 -2.86 4.38
CA LEU A 429 -26.36 -4.00 3.92
C LEU A 429 -25.71 -5.35 4.25
N ILE A 430 -24.37 -5.44 4.24
CA ILE A 430 -23.65 -6.66 4.62
C ILE A 430 -23.89 -6.98 6.10
N ASP A 431 -23.80 -5.98 6.99
CA ASP A 431 -24.02 -6.17 8.42
C ASP A 431 -25.51 -6.44 8.71
N PHE A 432 -26.40 -5.59 8.18
CA PHE A 432 -27.84 -5.67 8.38
C PHE A 432 -28.39 -7.06 8.03
N ASN A 433 -28.11 -7.56 6.81
CA ASN A 433 -28.63 -8.85 6.35
C ASN A 433 -28.08 -10.07 7.12
N ARG A 434 -26.97 -9.91 7.83
CA ARG A 434 -26.37 -11.01 8.61
C ARG A 434 -26.94 -11.10 10.02
N ASN A 435 -27.26 -9.96 10.62
CA ASN A 435 -27.77 -9.91 11.99
C ASN A 435 -29.30 -9.94 12.03
N HIS A 436 -29.98 -9.54 10.96
CA HIS A 436 -31.45 -9.51 10.87
C HIS A 436 -32.02 -10.71 10.10
N TYR A 437 -33.31 -11.00 10.30
CA TYR A 437 -33.95 -12.18 9.72
C TYR A 437 -34.06 -12.09 8.18
N PRO A 438 -33.81 -13.19 7.45
CA PRO A 438 -33.99 -13.22 6.00
C PRO A 438 -35.45 -12.92 5.63
N GLY A 439 -35.68 -11.78 4.99
CA GLY A 439 -37.00 -11.28 4.60
C GLY A 439 -37.31 -9.88 5.12
N GLU A 440 -36.55 -9.39 6.10
CA GLU A 440 -36.58 -7.99 6.52
C GLU A 440 -35.79 -7.16 5.49
N SER A 441 -36.44 -6.17 4.87
CA SER A 441 -35.78 -5.25 3.96
C SER A 441 -35.67 -3.90 4.66
N PRO A 442 -34.48 -3.27 4.69
CA PRO A 442 -34.36 -1.96 5.30
C PRO A 442 -35.24 -0.97 4.56
N VAL A 443 -35.93 -0.11 5.31
CA VAL A 443 -36.74 0.95 4.73
C VAL A 443 -35.82 1.87 3.94
N ARG A 444 -36.09 1.99 2.64
CA ARG A 444 -35.41 2.94 1.76
C ARG A 444 -36.02 4.33 1.96
N ARG A 445 -35.63 5.01 3.02
CA ARG A 445 -35.81 6.45 3.21
C ARG A 445 -34.43 7.12 3.22
N THR A 446 -34.42 8.44 3.07
CA THR A 446 -33.20 9.25 2.91
C THR A 446 -32.24 9.16 4.11
N ASN A 447 -32.74 9.06 5.34
CA ASN A 447 -31.90 8.86 6.53
C ASN A 447 -32.32 7.61 7.32
N VAL A 448 -31.44 6.62 7.37
CA VAL A 448 -31.70 5.31 7.99
C VAL A 448 -31.44 5.30 9.49
N LEU A 449 -30.72 6.30 10.01
CA LEU A 449 -30.44 6.43 11.45
C LEU A 449 -31.72 6.66 12.28
N GLU A 450 -32.77 7.23 11.68
CA GLU A 450 -34.06 7.43 12.37
C GLU A 450 -34.76 6.13 12.74
N GLU A 451 -34.56 5.08 11.94
CA GLU A 451 -35.19 3.77 12.13
C GLU A 451 -34.24 2.76 12.79
N TYR A 452 -32.94 2.89 12.53
CA TYR A 452 -31.89 2.02 13.06
C TYR A 452 -30.87 2.82 13.89
N GLY A 453 -31.34 3.37 15.01
CA GLY A 453 -30.55 4.23 15.90
C GLY A 453 -29.37 3.56 16.62
N SER A 454 -29.11 2.27 16.37
CA SER A 454 -27.90 1.57 16.81
C SER A 454 -26.70 1.83 15.89
N TYR A 455 -26.93 2.28 14.65
CA TYR A 455 -25.87 2.60 13.71
C TYR A 455 -25.38 4.03 13.90
N ASP A 456 -24.10 4.26 13.61
CA ASP A 456 -23.51 5.58 13.51
C ASP A 456 -22.53 5.64 12.34
N LEU A 457 -22.49 6.78 11.65
CA LEU A 457 -21.57 7.04 10.55
C LEU A 457 -20.71 8.22 10.93
N THR A 458 -19.40 8.00 11.07
CA THR A 458 -18.47 9.04 11.48
C THR A 458 -17.53 9.40 10.34
N HIS A 459 -17.42 10.69 10.03
CA HIS A 459 -16.38 11.28 9.20
C HIS A 459 -15.34 11.97 10.08
N SER A 460 -14.07 11.62 9.94
CA SER A 460 -12.98 12.28 10.66
C SER A 460 -11.96 12.87 9.68
N LEU A 461 -11.54 14.11 9.93
CA LEU A 461 -10.47 14.80 9.24
C LEU A 461 -9.34 15.09 10.25
N LEU A 462 -8.12 14.71 9.91
CA LEU A 462 -6.94 14.89 10.77
C LEU A 462 -5.88 15.68 10.01
N GLU A 463 -5.19 16.57 10.72
CA GLU A 463 -4.03 17.31 10.21
C GLU A 463 -2.78 16.99 11.02
N TYR A 464 -1.70 16.71 10.30
CA TYR A 464 -0.43 16.28 10.87
C TYR A 464 0.64 17.37 10.79
N ASP A 465 1.45 17.45 11.84
CA ASP A 465 2.68 18.24 11.85
C ASP A 465 3.85 17.53 11.13
N GLU A 466 5.05 18.13 11.17
CA GLU A 466 6.25 17.59 10.53
C GLU A 466 6.72 16.25 11.15
N ASP A 467 6.36 15.99 12.41
CA ASP A 467 6.68 14.77 13.15
C ASP A 467 5.56 13.71 13.07
N TRP A 468 4.57 13.93 12.18
CA TRP A 468 3.38 13.10 12.02
C TRP A 468 2.56 12.96 13.31
N SER A 469 2.61 13.98 14.18
CA SER A 469 1.67 14.14 15.29
C SER A 469 0.39 14.78 14.80
N ILE A 470 -0.73 14.35 15.39
CA ILE A 470 -2.02 14.99 15.17
C ILE A 470 -1.96 16.39 15.78
N GLY A 471 -1.95 17.40 14.92
CA GLY A 471 -2.01 18.81 15.33
C GLY A 471 -3.45 19.29 15.47
N SER A 472 -4.38 18.75 14.68
CA SER A 472 -5.80 19.09 14.74
C SER A 472 -6.66 17.92 14.27
N THR A 473 -7.84 17.79 14.89
CA THR A 473 -8.86 16.77 14.59
C THR A 473 -10.21 17.44 14.42
N TRP A 474 -10.94 17.04 13.39
CA TRP A 474 -12.33 17.41 13.18
C TRP A 474 -13.15 16.16 12.93
N GLU A 475 -14.35 16.09 13.52
CA GLU A 475 -15.25 14.96 13.36
C GLU A 475 -16.67 15.46 13.08
N ALA A 476 -17.41 14.68 12.29
CA ALA A 476 -18.80 14.92 11.96
C ALA A 476 -19.54 13.58 11.85
N THR A 477 -20.83 13.59 12.15
CA THR A 477 -21.74 12.44 12.07
C THR A 477 -22.80 12.71 11.00
N PRO A 478 -22.48 12.53 9.71
CA PRO A 478 -23.45 12.79 8.64
C PRO A 478 -24.60 11.77 8.65
N GLU A 479 -25.66 12.09 7.93
CA GLU A 479 -26.78 11.16 7.74
C GLU A 479 -26.35 9.89 7.02
N LEU A 480 -26.94 8.74 7.38
CA LEU A 480 -26.72 7.46 6.70
C LEU A 480 -27.69 7.32 5.52
N ILE A 481 -27.22 7.58 4.31
CA ILE A 481 -28.03 7.54 3.08
C ILE A 481 -27.84 6.18 2.39
N LEU A 482 -28.95 5.45 2.15
CA LEU A 482 -28.95 4.12 1.52
C LEU A 482 -29.54 4.10 0.10
N GLU A 483 -29.57 5.24 -0.58
CA GLU A 483 -30.08 5.33 -1.95
C GLU A 483 -29.27 4.43 -2.90
N ARG A 484 -29.93 3.92 -3.95
CA ARG A 484 -29.22 3.12 -4.96
C ARG A 484 -28.25 4.04 -5.70
N PRO A 485 -27.06 3.54 -6.10
CA PRO A 485 -26.21 4.26 -7.05
C PRO A 485 -26.92 4.36 -8.40
N SER A 486 -27.72 5.41 -8.58
CA SER A 486 -27.99 6.05 -9.87
C SER A 486 -27.12 7.30 -9.97
N SER A 487 -27.04 7.92 -11.16
CA SER A 487 -26.35 9.21 -11.37
C SER A 487 -26.76 10.29 -10.37
N ASP A 488 -27.98 10.21 -9.80
CA ASP A 488 -28.49 11.19 -8.84
C ASP A 488 -28.23 10.86 -7.36
N ALA A 489 -27.62 9.72 -7.02
CA ALA A 489 -27.51 9.25 -5.64
C ALA A 489 -26.83 10.28 -4.74
N ILE A 490 -27.47 10.64 -3.62
CA ILE A 490 -26.93 11.63 -2.69
C ILE A 490 -25.97 10.91 -1.72
N PRO A 491 -24.66 11.24 -1.72
CA PRO A 491 -23.73 10.62 -0.78
C PRO A 491 -23.95 11.16 0.64
N SER A 492 -23.63 10.33 1.65
CA SER A 492 -23.48 10.82 3.02
C SER A 492 -22.33 11.81 3.08
N ARG A 493 -22.58 13.05 3.51
CA ARG A 493 -21.64 14.17 3.35
C ARG A 493 -21.39 14.94 4.65
N SER A 494 -20.14 15.30 4.87
CA SER A 494 -19.73 16.27 5.89
C SER A 494 -18.96 17.45 5.27
N LEU A 495 -19.12 18.64 5.85
CA LEU A 495 -18.37 19.84 5.46
C LEU A 495 -17.47 20.30 6.62
N PHE A 496 -16.19 20.47 6.32
CA PHE A 496 -15.22 21.02 7.25
C PHE A 496 -14.65 22.35 6.74
N ARG A 497 -14.76 23.40 7.56
CA ARG A 497 -14.05 24.67 7.34
C ARG A 497 -12.82 24.71 8.23
N THR A 498 -11.63 24.74 7.63
CA THR A 498 -10.35 24.64 8.35
C THR A 498 -9.42 25.79 7.97
N SER A 499 -8.63 26.27 8.92
CA SER A 499 -7.56 27.25 8.66
C SER A 499 -6.54 26.66 7.68
N HIS A 500 -6.01 27.49 6.77
CA HIS A 500 -5.05 27.07 5.76
C HIS A 500 -3.82 27.98 5.72
N THR A 501 -2.91 27.79 6.66
CA THR A 501 -1.73 28.66 6.83
C THR A 501 -0.47 28.12 6.17
N GLY A 502 -0.50 26.87 5.67
CA GLY A 502 0.70 26.22 5.14
C GLY A 502 0.39 24.93 4.40
N ARG A 503 1.44 24.18 4.06
CA ARG A 503 1.29 22.82 3.54
C ARG A 503 1.42 21.84 4.69
N SER A 504 0.45 20.97 4.85
CA SER A 504 0.46 19.87 5.82
C SER A 504 -0.01 18.58 5.15
N GLN A 505 0.20 17.46 5.85
CA GLN A 505 -0.40 16.18 5.50
C GLN A 505 -1.75 16.09 6.21
N ARG A 506 -2.76 15.55 5.53
CA ARG A 506 -4.07 15.27 6.11
C ARG A 506 -4.51 13.85 5.82
N SER A 507 -5.37 13.35 6.70
CA SER A 507 -6.12 12.13 6.45
C SER A 507 -7.60 12.36 6.68
N ALA A 508 -8.41 11.97 5.70
CA ALA A 508 -9.84 11.81 5.85
C ALA A 508 -10.15 10.33 6.12
N SER A 509 -11.14 10.05 6.95
CA SER A 509 -11.60 8.68 7.21
C SER A 509 -13.09 8.63 7.45
N VAL A 510 -13.67 7.47 7.17
CA VAL A 510 -15.06 7.14 7.43
C VAL A 510 -15.13 5.83 8.22
N LYS A 511 -16.03 5.77 9.21
CA LYS A 511 -16.35 4.56 9.96
C LYS A 511 -17.86 4.39 10.03
N LEU A 512 -18.33 3.19 9.73
CA LEU A 512 -19.69 2.74 10.06
C LEU A 512 -19.60 1.90 11.34
N LEU A 513 -20.37 2.29 12.35
CA LEU A 513 -20.43 1.67 13.66
C LEU A 513 -21.82 1.08 13.87
N ASN A 514 -21.90 -0.01 14.64
CA ASN A 514 -23.14 -0.61 15.12
C ASN A 514 -22.98 -0.96 16.60
N PHE A 515 -23.79 -0.32 17.44
CA PHE A 515 -23.80 -0.43 18.89
C PHE A 515 -24.90 -1.36 19.43
N ASP A 516 -25.59 -2.10 18.57
CA ASP A 516 -26.58 -3.07 19.03
C ASP A 516 -25.88 -4.19 19.83
N PRO A 517 -26.22 -4.38 21.13
CA PRO A 517 -25.60 -5.40 21.96
C PRO A 517 -25.99 -6.83 21.57
N ASP A 518 -27.09 -7.02 20.85
CA ASP A 518 -27.54 -8.34 20.38
C ASP A 518 -26.81 -8.76 19.10
N ASP A 519 -26.20 -7.82 18.38
CA ASP A 519 -25.44 -8.07 17.16
C ASP A 519 -24.03 -8.59 17.46
N THR A 520 -23.65 -9.69 16.81
CA THR A 520 -22.31 -10.26 16.96
C THR A 520 -21.30 -9.52 16.10
N ASN A 521 -20.13 -9.19 16.65
CA ASN A 521 -19.00 -8.72 15.85
C ASN A 521 -18.63 -9.77 14.80
N LEU A 522 -18.67 -9.35 13.54
CA LEU A 522 -18.49 -10.22 12.37
C LEU A 522 -17.01 -10.46 12.02
N PHE A 523 -16.09 -9.67 12.56
CA PHE A 523 -14.70 -9.63 12.09
C PHE A 523 -13.71 -9.91 13.21
N ASP A 524 -12.95 -11.02 13.07
CA ASP A 524 -11.80 -11.32 13.95
C ASP A 524 -10.64 -10.37 13.61
N THR A 525 -10.70 -9.19 14.24
CA THR A 525 -9.77 -8.08 14.05
C THR A 525 -9.40 -7.46 15.41
N PRO A 526 -8.30 -6.69 15.46
CA PRO A 526 -7.95 -5.91 16.65
C PRO A 526 -8.79 -4.62 16.77
N PHE A 527 -9.59 -4.28 15.75
CA PHE A 527 -10.49 -3.13 15.78
C PHE A 527 -11.54 -3.25 16.88
N ALA A 528 -12.13 -2.10 17.22
CA ALA A 528 -13.28 -2.03 18.10
C ALA A 528 -14.44 -2.91 17.57
N SER A 529 -15.14 -3.58 18.47
CA SER A 529 -16.16 -4.59 18.12
C SER A 529 -17.35 -4.02 17.37
N GLU A 530 -17.52 -2.71 17.39
CA GLU A 530 -18.63 -1.94 16.85
C GLU A 530 -18.39 -1.58 15.37
N VAL A 531 -17.16 -1.68 14.87
CA VAL A 531 -16.80 -1.30 13.50
C VAL A 531 -17.38 -2.30 12.49
N ARG A 532 -18.12 -1.79 11.50
CA ARG A 532 -18.78 -2.57 10.44
C ARG A 532 -18.26 -2.28 9.04
N GLY A 533 -17.73 -1.09 8.83
CA GLY A 533 -17.07 -0.71 7.59
C GLY A 533 -16.20 0.50 7.84
N LEU A 534 -15.14 0.64 7.05
CA LEU A 534 -14.23 1.77 7.17
C LEU A 534 -13.58 2.08 5.83
N ASN A 535 -13.06 3.29 5.71
CA ASN A 535 -12.07 3.63 4.71
C ASN A 535 -11.32 4.88 5.14
N ARG A 536 -10.21 5.17 4.47
CA ARG A 536 -9.42 6.37 4.68
C ARG A 536 -8.74 6.82 3.40
N MET A 537 -8.46 8.10 3.33
CA MET A 537 -7.68 8.71 2.28
C MET A 537 -6.66 9.65 2.90
N GLN A 538 -5.40 9.50 2.50
CA GLN A 538 -4.34 10.42 2.90
C GLN A 538 -3.92 11.27 1.71
N TYR A 539 -3.70 12.55 1.97
CA TYR A 539 -3.39 13.51 0.93
C TYR A 539 -2.68 14.73 1.50
N ARG A 540 -1.94 15.41 0.64
CA ARG A 540 -1.25 16.65 0.98
C ARG A 540 -2.09 17.84 0.52
N ILE A 541 -2.36 18.79 1.41
CA ILE A 541 -3.10 19.98 1.01
C ILE A 541 -2.26 20.90 0.10
N PRO A 542 -2.89 21.58 -0.89
CA PRO A 542 -2.21 22.52 -1.79
C PRO A 542 -1.68 23.74 -1.03
N LYS A 543 -0.90 24.60 -1.71
CA LYS A 543 -0.48 25.87 -1.08
C LYS A 543 -1.71 26.75 -0.77
N PRO A 544 -1.68 27.54 0.31
CA PRO A 544 -2.73 28.51 0.58
C PRO A 544 -2.76 29.62 -0.48
N LEU A 545 -3.91 30.29 -0.56
CA LEU A 545 -4.05 31.48 -1.39
C LEU A 545 -3.17 32.61 -0.85
N VAL A 546 -2.76 33.52 -1.73
CA VAL A 546 -1.94 34.67 -1.35
C VAL A 546 -2.83 35.72 -0.67
N SER A 547 -2.54 36.03 0.60
CA SER A 547 -3.29 36.99 1.41
C SER A 547 -2.83 38.45 1.25
N HIS A 548 -1.82 38.73 0.42
CA HIS A 548 -1.28 40.08 0.27
C HIS A 548 -2.26 41.02 -0.43
N THR A 549 -2.63 42.11 0.25
CA THR A 549 -3.61 43.11 -0.24
C THR A 549 -3.22 43.81 -1.54
N ASP A 550 -1.97 43.68 -1.98
CA ASP A 550 -1.44 44.31 -3.20
C ASP A 550 -1.39 43.34 -4.39
N SER A 551 -1.74 42.07 -4.15
CA SER A 551 -1.78 41.02 -5.17
C SER A 551 -3.21 40.59 -5.45
N LEU A 552 -3.62 40.66 -6.71
CA LEU A 552 -4.86 40.05 -7.17
C LEU A 552 -4.85 38.55 -6.87
N GLU A 553 -5.91 38.04 -6.27
CA GLU A 553 -6.07 36.63 -5.97
C GLU A 553 -7.51 36.19 -6.25
N MET A 554 -7.68 34.88 -6.45
CA MET A 554 -8.98 34.26 -6.76
C MET A 554 -9.15 32.96 -5.96
N ALA A 555 -10.35 32.72 -5.45
CA ALA A 555 -10.70 31.42 -4.85
C ALA A 555 -10.61 30.28 -5.86
N ASP A 556 -10.67 29.05 -5.38
CA ASP A 556 -10.95 27.92 -6.28
C ASP A 556 -12.39 28.01 -6.80
N LEU A 557 -12.61 27.57 -8.04
CA LEU A 557 -13.93 27.60 -8.66
C LEU A 557 -14.81 26.51 -8.06
N VAL A 558 -16.01 26.88 -7.62
CA VAL A 558 -17.02 25.90 -7.21
C VAL A 558 -18.09 25.86 -8.30
N LEU A 559 -18.15 24.73 -9.00
CA LEU A 559 -19.10 24.50 -10.08
C LEU A 559 -20.20 23.56 -9.60
N GLY A 560 -21.42 23.83 -10.06
CA GLY A 560 -22.56 22.99 -9.78
C GLY A 560 -23.72 23.30 -10.72
N TYR A 561 -24.91 22.92 -10.31
CA TYR A 561 -26.13 23.13 -11.08
C TYR A 561 -27.32 23.42 -10.17
N GLU A 562 -28.31 24.12 -10.74
CA GLU A 562 -29.55 24.43 -10.06
C GLU A 562 -30.34 23.14 -9.75
N SER A 563 -30.77 22.99 -8.50
CA SER A 563 -31.52 21.83 -8.03
C SER A 563 -32.42 22.21 -6.86
N ASP A 564 -33.72 21.91 -6.98
CA ASP A 564 -34.72 22.21 -5.96
C ASP A 564 -34.67 21.27 -4.74
N GLU A 565 -34.07 20.08 -4.88
CA GLU A 565 -34.15 19.01 -3.87
C GLU A 565 -32.84 18.74 -3.13
N ALA A 566 -31.68 19.22 -3.63
CA ALA A 566 -30.36 18.76 -3.15
C ALA A 566 -29.28 19.87 -3.14
N VAL A 567 -29.55 20.97 -2.44
CA VAL A 567 -28.60 22.08 -2.24
C VAL A 567 -27.39 21.63 -1.41
N THR A 568 -26.19 22.11 -1.76
CA THR A 568 -24.94 21.78 -1.07
C THR A 568 -24.43 22.98 -0.27
N GLU A 569 -24.69 22.99 1.03
CA GLU A 569 -24.20 24.05 1.92
C GLU A 569 -22.68 24.23 1.81
N PRO A 570 -22.17 25.48 1.83
CA PRO A 570 -22.89 26.74 2.08
C PRO A 570 -23.50 27.36 0.80
N PHE A 571 -23.39 26.70 -0.34
CA PHE A 571 -23.86 27.22 -1.64
C PHE A 571 -25.36 27.02 -1.77
N SER A 572 -26.04 27.87 -2.53
CA SER A 572 -27.48 27.79 -2.79
C SER A 572 -27.87 26.86 -3.94
N PHE A 573 -26.90 26.10 -4.46
CA PHE A 573 -27.06 25.16 -5.58
C PHE A 573 -26.42 23.80 -5.24
N ARG A 574 -26.61 22.79 -6.08
CA ARG A 574 -25.95 21.49 -5.92
C ARG A 574 -24.54 21.56 -6.47
N VAL A 575 -23.52 21.41 -5.61
CA VAL A 575 -22.13 21.39 -6.04
C VAL A 575 -21.82 20.06 -6.73
N ALA A 576 -21.28 20.12 -7.94
CA ALA A 576 -20.83 18.96 -8.72
C ALA A 576 -19.41 18.57 -8.30
N ASN A 577 -19.27 18.09 -7.07
CA ASN A 577 -17.99 17.69 -6.49
C ASN A 577 -17.28 16.61 -7.33
N ASP A 578 -18.03 15.61 -7.79
CA ASP A 578 -17.60 14.56 -8.71
C ASP A 578 -17.32 15.05 -10.14
N GLY A 579 -17.63 16.31 -10.43
CA GLY A 579 -17.53 16.91 -11.74
C GLY A 579 -18.65 16.48 -12.68
N VAL A 580 -19.72 15.84 -12.21
CA VAL A 580 -20.82 15.38 -13.07
C VAL A 580 -21.99 16.34 -13.01
N VAL A 581 -22.50 16.73 -14.18
CA VAL A 581 -23.61 17.68 -14.33
C VAL A 581 -24.66 17.06 -15.24
N PRO A 582 -25.94 17.00 -14.83
CA PRO A 582 -27.00 16.47 -15.69
C PRO A 582 -27.25 17.37 -16.91
N PHE A 583 -27.55 16.76 -18.04
CA PHE A 583 -27.93 17.44 -19.27
C PHE A 583 -29.21 18.29 -19.05
N GLU A 584 -29.32 19.40 -19.77
CA GLU A 584 -30.42 20.39 -19.66
C GLU A 584 -30.54 21.10 -18.29
N THR A 585 -29.55 20.99 -17.39
CA THR A 585 -29.53 21.76 -16.11
C THR A 585 -28.71 23.03 -16.22
N THR A 586 -29.19 24.12 -15.60
CA THR A 586 -28.47 25.40 -15.55
C THR A 586 -27.20 25.24 -14.71
N LEU A 587 -26.04 25.52 -15.29
CA LEU A 587 -24.77 25.54 -14.56
C LEU A 587 -24.69 26.77 -13.69
N VAL A 588 -24.18 26.59 -12.48
CA VAL A 588 -23.89 27.69 -11.55
C VAL A 588 -22.42 27.64 -11.19
N LEU A 589 -21.73 28.76 -11.44
CA LEU A 589 -20.33 28.97 -11.10
C LEU A 589 -20.23 29.98 -9.96
N HIS A 590 -19.86 29.51 -8.78
CA HIS A 590 -19.47 30.38 -7.68
C HIS A 590 -18.00 30.76 -7.82
N PHE A 591 -17.71 32.05 -7.73
CA PHE A 591 -16.35 32.58 -7.75
C PHE A 591 -16.14 33.73 -6.76
N GLU A 592 -14.93 33.78 -6.20
CA GLU A 592 -14.51 34.90 -5.37
C GLU A 592 -13.21 35.53 -5.90
N VAL A 593 -13.20 36.86 -6.02
CA VAL A 593 -12.04 37.66 -6.42
C VAL A 593 -11.63 38.56 -5.26
N TYR A 594 -10.35 38.58 -4.93
CA TYR A 594 -9.85 39.30 -3.76
C TYR A 594 -8.85 40.40 -4.14
N ASN A 595 -8.74 41.38 -3.25
CA ASN A 595 -7.71 42.43 -3.27
C ASN A 595 -7.75 43.37 -4.47
N LEU A 596 -8.91 43.55 -5.10
CA LEU A 596 -9.07 44.48 -6.23
C LEU A 596 -8.62 45.90 -5.87
N ALA A 597 -7.97 46.57 -6.83
CA ALA A 597 -7.58 47.95 -6.66
C ALA A 597 -8.77 48.90 -6.90
N ARG A 598 -8.82 49.97 -6.10
CA ARG A 598 -9.84 51.02 -6.24
C ARG A 598 -9.44 52.02 -7.31
N MET A 599 -10.44 52.50 -8.04
CA MET A 599 -10.26 53.55 -9.03
C MET A 599 -9.89 54.88 -8.36
N ALA A 600 -9.04 55.66 -9.02
CA ALA A 600 -8.53 56.93 -8.51
C ALA A 600 -9.51 58.12 -8.66
N ASP A 601 -10.70 57.90 -9.22
CA ASP A 601 -11.65 58.93 -9.65
C ASP A 601 -12.60 59.43 -8.53
N ASN A 602 -12.19 59.32 -7.27
CA ASN A 602 -12.97 59.65 -6.06
C ASN A 602 -14.28 58.86 -5.86
N THR A 603 -14.58 57.87 -6.71
CA THR A 603 -15.77 57.02 -6.53
C THR A 603 -15.53 55.90 -5.51
N GLY A 604 -14.28 55.43 -5.39
CA GLY A 604 -13.92 54.33 -4.50
C GLY A 604 -14.31 52.94 -5.00
N PHE A 605 -14.95 52.82 -6.17
CA PHE A 605 -15.30 51.54 -6.77
C PHE A 605 -14.06 50.77 -7.28
N THR A 606 -14.22 49.47 -7.45
CA THR A 606 -13.30 48.56 -8.12
C THR A 606 -13.87 48.14 -9.47
N ARG A 607 -13.00 47.75 -10.41
CA ARG A 607 -13.42 47.29 -11.73
C ARG A 607 -12.53 46.17 -12.24
N PHE A 608 -13.14 45.07 -12.66
CA PHE A 608 -12.44 43.95 -13.26
C PHE A 608 -13.22 43.37 -14.45
N GLU A 609 -12.48 42.67 -15.29
CA GLU A 609 -13.01 41.86 -16.39
C GLU A 609 -12.90 40.39 -16.02
N LEU A 610 -13.96 39.62 -16.23
CA LEU A 610 -13.97 38.16 -16.11
C LEU A 610 -14.23 37.56 -17.48
N THR A 611 -13.34 36.70 -17.94
CA THR A 611 -13.54 35.91 -19.16
C THR A 611 -13.56 34.44 -18.78
N TYR A 612 -14.67 33.75 -19.04
CA TYR A 612 -14.73 32.29 -18.93
C TYR A 612 -14.73 31.63 -20.30
N ARG A 613 -14.12 30.44 -20.38
CA ARG A 613 -14.03 29.60 -21.57
C ARG A 613 -14.43 28.17 -21.20
N ILE A 614 -15.37 27.59 -21.92
CA ILE A 614 -15.74 26.17 -21.81
C ILE A 614 -15.26 25.46 -23.07
N LEU A 615 -14.39 24.48 -22.88
CA LEU A 615 -13.67 23.79 -23.95
C LEU A 615 -14.02 22.30 -23.91
N PRO A 616 -14.55 21.70 -24.99
CA PRO A 616 -14.73 20.25 -25.06
C PRO A 616 -13.35 19.56 -25.07
N VAL A 617 -13.22 18.47 -24.30
CA VAL A 617 -11.97 17.71 -24.16
C VAL A 617 -12.20 16.22 -24.35
N GLU A 618 -11.16 15.53 -24.80
CA GLU A 618 -11.08 14.06 -24.83
C GLU A 618 -10.79 13.50 -23.43
N GLU A 619 -10.93 12.18 -23.24
CA GLU A 619 -10.59 11.49 -21.98
C GLU A 619 -9.14 11.72 -21.55
N ASP A 620 -8.21 11.87 -22.51
CA ASP A 620 -6.80 12.17 -22.24
C ASP A 620 -6.54 13.64 -21.85
N GLY A 621 -7.58 14.47 -21.88
CA GLY A 621 -7.55 15.89 -21.54
C GLY A 621 -7.06 16.81 -22.67
N SER A 622 -6.88 16.29 -23.89
CA SER A 622 -6.62 17.11 -25.07
C SER A 622 -7.89 17.84 -25.52
N ILE A 623 -7.74 19.08 -26.01
CA ILE A 623 -8.87 19.92 -26.44
C ILE A 623 -9.37 19.44 -27.81
N ARG A 624 -10.68 19.24 -27.93
CA ARG A 624 -11.35 18.89 -29.18
C ARG A 624 -11.52 20.14 -30.04
N THR A 625 -10.60 20.35 -30.98
CA THR A 625 -10.57 21.56 -31.83
C THR A 625 -11.65 21.60 -32.91
N ASP A 626 -12.34 20.48 -33.12
CA ASP A 626 -13.45 20.31 -34.07
C ASP A 626 -14.81 20.74 -33.49
N GLU A 627 -14.90 20.93 -32.18
CA GLU A 627 -16.10 21.39 -31.49
C GLU A 627 -15.99 22.86 -31.05
N ALA A 628 -17.13 23.54 -30.92
CA ALA A 628 -17.17 24.96 -30.61
C ALA A 628 -16.75 25.23 -29.15
N GLU A 629 -15.85 26.19 -28.96
CA GLU A 629 -15.59 26.76 -27.64
C GLU A 629 -16.68 27.79 -27.27
N PHE A 630 -17.08 27.81 -26.00
CA PHE A 630 -17.94 28.87 -25.47
C PHE A 630 -17.09 29.87 -24.72
N VAL A 631 -17.14 31.14 -25.13
CA VAL A 631 -16.36 32.22 -24.51
C VAL A 631 -17.27 33.41 -24.24
N LEU A 632 -17.28 33.90 -23.00
CA LEU A 632 -17.98 35.12 -22.64
C LEU A 632 -17.09 35.99 -21.75
N THR A 633 -17.14 37.29 -22.00
CA THR A 633 -16.41 38.31 -21.24
C THR A 633 -17.42 39.25 -20.57
N LEU A 634 -17.34 39.32 -19.25
CA LEU A 634 -18.20 40.11 -18.38
C LEU A 634 -17.38 41.22 -17.71
N ASN A 635 -17.99 42.39 -17.56
CA ASN A 635 -17.37 43.55 -16.90
C ASN A 635 -18.11 43.83 -15.59
N PHE A 636 -17.36 43.87 -14.49
CA PHE A 636 -17.91 44.09 -13.15
C PHE A 636 -17.44 45.43 -12.57
N THR A 637 -18.35 46.13 -11.88
CA THR A 637 -18.03 47.35 -11.11
C THR A 637 -18.64 47.20 -9.72
N ASN A 638 -17.83 47.28 -8.67
CA ASN A 638 -18.23 46.98 -7.29
C ASN A 638 -17.69 48.00 -6.30
N GLU A 639 -18.34 48.14 -5.13
CA GLU A 639 -17.87 49.02 -4.04
C GLU A 639 -16.73 48.38 -3.24
N ASP A 640 -16.76 47.04 -3.16
CA ASP A 640 -15.83 46.26 -2.37
C ASP A 640 -14.58 45.86 -3.14
N ARG A 641 -13.52 45.58 -2.37
CA ARG A 641 -12.24 45.06 -2.89
C ARG A 641 -12.27 43.55 -3.09
N ASN A 642 -13.20 42.88 -2.43
CA ASN A 642 -13.44 41.46 -2.54
C ASN A 642 -14.86 41.28 -3.09
N VAL A 643 -15.01 40.43 -4.10
CA VAL A 643 -16.27 40.22 -4.81
C VAL A 643 -16.58 38.74 -4.79
N ILE A 644 -17.80 38.40 -4.40
CA ILE A 644 -18.33 37.04 -4.27
C ILE A 644 -19.61 37.01 -5.09
N GLU A 645 -19.68 36.15 -6.10
CA GLU A 645 -20.82 36.09 -7.02
C GLU A 645 -21.06 34.64 -7.48
N ASP A 646 -22.34 34.35 -7.76
CA ASP A 646 -22.78 33.14 -8.43
C ASP A 646 -23.20 33.49 -9.86
N LEU A 647 -22.53 32.88 -10.85
CA LEU A 647 -22.82 33.10 -12.26
C LEU A 647 -23.59 31.91 -12.83
N GLU A 648 -24.81 32.16 -13.27
CA GLU A 648 -25.59 31.20 -14.06
C GLU A 648 -25.08 31.17 -15.51
N ILE A 649 -24.84 29.96 -16.00
CA ILE A 649 -24.39 29.70 -17.37
C ILE A 649 -25.46 28.81 -18.02
N GLU A 650 -26.16 29.36 -19.01
CA GLU A 650 -27.12 28.61 -19.80
C GLU A 650 -26.38 27.50 -20.58
N THR A 651 -26.77 26.25 -20.33
CA THR A 651 -26.14 25.03 -20.85
C THR A 651 -26.91 24.36 -21.98
N ALA A 652 -28.01 24.95 -22.44
CA ALA A 652 -28.88 24.35 -23.45
C ALA A 652 -28.14 23.95 -24.75
N ASP A 653 -26.96 24.52 -25.00
CA ASP A 653 -26.11 24.22 -26.15
C ASP A 653 -24.94 23.23 -25.84
N LEU A 654 -24.70 22.89 -24.57
CA LEU A 654 -23.67 21.91 -24.19
C LEU A 654 -24.20 20.50 -24.39
N LYS A 655 -23.55 19.76 -25.28
CA LYS A 655 -23.88 18.34 -25.50
C LYS A 655 -23.32 17.49 -24.36
N PRO A 656 -23.82 16.26 -24.18
CA PRO A 656 -23.16 15.29 -23.31
C PRO A 656 -21.68 15.10 -23.71
N GLY A 657 -20.78 15.12 -22.73
CA GLY A 657 -19.33 15.05 -22.95
C GLY A 657 -18.49 15.73 -21.86
N LEU A 658 -17.16 15.63 -22.00
CA LEU A 658 -16.20 16.20 -21.06
C LEU A 658 -15.79 17.63 -21.44
N TYR A 659 -15.67 18.50 -20.44
CA TYR A 659 -15.38 19.92 -20.61
C TYR A 659 -14.31 20.44 -19.62
N ASP A 660 -13.47 21.35 -20.12
CA ASP A 660 -12.53 22.19 -19.36
C ASP A 660 -13.16 23.59 -19.21
N LEU A 661 -13.49 24.01 -17.99
CA LEU A 661 -13.89 25.40 -17.68
C LEU A 661 -12.67 26.18 -17.22
N ARG A 662 -12.36 27.29 -17.88
CA ARG A 662 -11.27 28.21 -17.52
C ARG A 662 -11.82 29.59 -17.27
N VAL A 663 -11.48 30.18 -16.13
CA VAL A 663 -11.91 31.53 -15.74
C VAL A 663 -10.69 32.39 -15.53
N GLN A 664 -10.63 33.50 -16.26
CA GLN A 664 -9.59 34.50 -16.17
C GLN A 664 -10.19 35.81 -15.66
N VAL A 665 -9.57 36.38 -14.64
CA VAL A 665 -9.91 37.68 -14.08
C VAL A 665 -8.77 38.65 -14.33
N ILE A 666 -9.09 39.86 -14.81
CA ILE A 666 -8.15 40.95 -15.04
C ILE A 666 -8.63 42.18 -14.26
N ASP A 667 -7.82 42.63 -13.30
CA ASP A 667 -8.04 43.91 -12.62
C ASP A 667 -7.70 45.04 -13.60
N THR A 668 -8.70 45.83 -13.99
CA THR A 668 -8.55 46.88 -15.00
C THR A 668 -7.76 48.09 -14.51
N VAL A 669 -7.57 48.23 -13.20
CA VAL A 669 -6.81 49.32 -12.58
C VAL A 669 -5.32 48.97 -12.53
N THR A 670 -4.98 47.77 -12.09
CA THR A 670 -3.57 47.34 -11.94
C THR A 670 -3.01 46.60 -13.14
N GLY A 671 -3.87 46.05 -14.00
CA GLY A 671 -3.50 45.14 -15.07
C GLY A 671 -3.07 43.74 -14.58
N GLN A 672 -3.21 43.46 -13.28
CA GLN A 672 -2.94 42.13 -12.75
C GLN A 672 -4.00 41.15 -13.27
N GLN A 673 -3.57 39.90 -13.48
CA GLN A 673 -4.44 38.84 -13.97
C GLN A 673 -4.30 37.58 -13.13
N LYS A 674 -5.40 36.84 -12.99
CA LYS A 674 -5.44 35.53 -12.36
C LYS A 674 -6.30 34.57 -13.17
N GLU A 675 -5.87 33.31 -13.24
CA GLU A 675 -6.62 32.25 -13.90
C GLU A 675 -6.87 31.10 -12.94
N ARG A 676 -8.05 30.49 -13.07
CA ARG A 676 -8.45 29.23 -12.45
C ARG A 676 -9.12 28.35 -13.48
N LYS A 677 -9.06 27.03 -13.26
CA LYS A 677 -9.71 26.06 -14.13
C LYS A 677 -10.31 24.92 -13.32
N THR A 678 -11.37 24.33 -13.86
CA THR A 678 -11.99 23.10 -13.36
C THR A 678 -12.46 22.24 -14.54
N ARG A 679 -12.76 20.96 -14.28
CA ARG A 679 -13.26 20.01 -15.27
C ARG A 679 -14.63 19.51 -14.85
N PHE A 680 -15.48 19.22 -15.82
CA PHE A 680 -16.77 18.59 -15.58
C PHE A 680 -17.23 17.76 -16.80
N GLU A 681 -18.15 16.85 -16.56
CA GLU A 681 -18.81 16.00 -17.53
C GLU A 681 -20.30 16.31 -17.55
N VAL A 682 -20.86 16.46 -18.75
CA VAL A 682 -22.31 16.55 -18.95
C VAL A 682 -22.82 15.16 -19.31
N VAL A 683 -23.78 14.63 -18.53
CA VAL A 683 -24.35 13.28 -18.71
C VAL A 683 -25.85 13.34 -18.94
N GLU A 684 -26.39 12.41 -19.75
CA GLU A 684 -27.84 12.31 -20.04
C GLU A 684 -28.69 11.83 -18.85
#